data_AF-A0A932DAP8-F1
#
_entry.id   AF-A0A932DAP8-F1
#
_cell.length_a   1.000
_cell.length_b   1.000
_cell.length_c   1.000
_cell.angle_alpha   90.00
_cell.angle_beta   90.00
_cell.angle_gamma   90.00
#
_symmetry.space_group_name_H-M   'P 1'
#
loop_
_entity.id
_entity.type
_entity.pdbx_description
1 polymer ?
#
loop_
_entity_poly.entity_id
_entity_poly.type
_entity_poly.pdbx_seq_one_letter_code
_entity_poly.pdbx_strand_id
1 'polypeptide(L)'
;MKQPFLAYPEKPVPRLAVFSLIVLLALGARAQTPTVTERGPHHRVWQYVTQETDESGAVTEAIHSYTELATGLHYLDGATGQWLESKEEFELVEGAAVARQGQHQVILLANIADDNAVDLLTPDDKRFLSNPRYLSFYDAAANKNVLIAEVKESIGVLVAPNIVLYDDCFDTLKGAIRYTYTRSSFEQDILLYEDPGDPADVGLNPDTTLLEIYTEFGAAPEPRKLKREVASGLEDETLDFDAVQIGSGKAFALLENGLAEEVGVAKGWLALAQRQFLVESAPYLEMKPLLETLPAKPQAKVKGKKERGIQVVRSKVFKGRERLIAGLKPSRTGKAQAKAKTNRPLQVASAKSTEMIARPAVVIDYVTLNTSQSDYLFKGDTTYYVTASVNLNGSNNKLEGGAVIKFASDGTAALNVMGTLTCNTTPYRPAILTAKDDNSAGETISGSTGNPTTTYYANPALYFDGSSSDVKYVRVAHAQKGLKYNFFGTHSVQHAQFVRCERPLLPYYATLNARNVLVHNANTVFDSSSNPMTVNAEHLTVNTASYLAYAGSTGSNVKATNCVFASVTSLSANGNTTFSGQNNGFYSAPNFGSSPVTSTSNPFQSVGKGFHYLASGSNFRNAGSTSLNATLAADLKNRTTYPPIELTTHFTVNTTLNPQAGRDTDTPDLGYHYDPLDYCWTTLNVTNATLTLTNGVAVATYGTKGVSLRTGSSKVISEGTATSFNRLVRYQTVQEQTEVWGTTGSTMSLVELLTSTPQVSFRFTDFSVMADSSNRRLVLANQGSYAVNPISFTHSQIRGVYQSFDDSAVSGTVMSWTNNVLDRCTITWKQSDYYNPFTLYLYNNLFSKGAYTFTTTTYSPAWTVKDNLFDSDSLSKTGTPTFTASNNGYRNGLTSLGGSGNKTIYTMDYQSGSGANWFGALGNFYYPTSGTNLFSLVDAGSRSAPSAGLYHFTVRVDNAKETTGTVDIGYHYVAANGSNQPNDYDGDGLPDYLEDRNGNGSADSGETDWQTSNSGLSGAAALQVFTPLR
;
A
#
# COMPACT_ATOMS: atom_id res chain seq x y z
N MET A 1 -16.41 -71.87 3.09
CA MET A 1 -17.33 -71.83 1.94
C MET A 1 -18.43 -70.82 2.23
N LYS A 2 -18.43 -69.73 1.43
CA LYS A 2 -19.48 -68.75 1.10
C LYS A 2 -20.40 -68.10 2.20
N GLN A 3 -20.10 -66.80 2.39
CA GLN A 3 -20.89 -65.60 2.79
C GLN A 3 -22.44 -65.63 2.58
N PRO A 4 -23.27 -64.79 3.29
CA PRO A 4 -23.13 -63.30 3.29
C PRO A 4 -23.67 -62.45 4.49
N PHE A 5 -23.48 -61.13 4.34
CA PHE A 5 -24.13 -59.92 4.95
C PHE A 5 -23.96 -59.55 6.43
N LEU A 6 -23.32 -58.39 6.67
CA LEU A 6 -23.89 -57.23 7.41
C LEU A 6 -22.97 -55.98 7.30
N ALA A 7 -23.61 -54.82 7.14
CA ALA A 7 -23.02 -53.51 6.88
C ALA A 7 -22.34 -52.87 8.10
N TYR A 8 -21.32 -52.04 7.88
CA TYR A 8 -20.71 -51.15 8.88
C TYR A 8 -20.84 -49.68 8.44
N PRO A 9 -21.16 -48.74 9.35
CA PRO A 9 -21.20 -47.31 9.06
C PRO A 9 -19.82 -46.65 9.15
N GLU A 10 -19.69 -45.56 8.40
CA GLU A 10 -18.55 -44.66 8.27
C GLU A 10 -18.12 -44.05 9.62
N LYS A 11 -16.80 -44.00 9.85
CA LYS A 11 -16.18 -43.20 10.92
C LYS A 11 -15.79 -41.83 10.36
N PRO A 12 -16.04 -40.72 11.08
CA PRO A 12 -15.53 -39.41 10.71
C PRO A 12 -14.04 -39.28 11.03
N VAL A 13 -13.32 -38.65 10.09
CA VAL A 13 -11.91 -38.24 10.20
C VAL A 13 -11.80 -37.08 11.21
N PRO A 14 -10.96 -37.18 12.27
CA PRO A 14 -10.79 -36.07 13.20
C PRO A 14 -9.92 -34.98 12.59
N ARG A 15 -10.46 -33.74 12.54
CA ARG A 15 -9.69 -32.52 12.28
C ARG A 15 -8.73 -32.28 13.44
N LEU A 16 -7.45 -32.08 13.10
CA LEU A 16 -6.33 -31.87 14.02
C LEU A 16 -6.58 -30.67 14.95
N ALA A 17 -6.51 -30.93 16.24
CA ALA A 17 -6.25 -29.94 17.28
C ALA A 17 -4.77 -29.54 17.22
N VAL A 18 -4.47 -28.25 17.17
CA VAL A 18 -3.12 -27.72 17.39
C VAL A 18 -2.89 -27.72 18.91
N PHE A 19 -2.10 -28.67 19.40
CA PHE A 19 -1.78 -28.85 20.80
C PHE A 19 -0.65 -27.92 21.26
N SER A 20 -0.82 -27.39 22.47
CA SER A 20 0.21 -26.75 23.30
C SER A 20 1.44 -27.64 23.47
N LEU A 21 2.63 -27.07 23.28
CA LEU A 21 3.91 -27.74 23.55
C LEU A 21 4.56 -27.06 24.77
N ILE A 22 4.52 -27.72 25.93
CA ILE A 22 5.42 -27.41 27.06
C ILE A 22 6.54 -28.44 27.02
N VAL A 23 7.78 -28.01 26.76
CA VAL A 23 9.00 -28.80 26.98
C VAL A 23 9.97 -27.96 27.80
N LEU A 24 10.39 -28.51 28.93
CA LEU A 24 11.33 -27.90 29.87
C LEU A 24 12.78 -28.35 29.55
N LEU A 25 13.67 -27.36 29.44
CA LEU A 25 15.14 -27.36 29.59
C LEU A 25 16.05 -28.10 28.58
N ALA A 26 16.67 -27.32 27.70
CA ALA A 26 18.13 -27.27 27.51
C ALA A 26 18.53 -25.92 26.86
N LEU A 27 19.53 -25.24 27.44
CA LEU A 27 20.03 -23.94 26.97
C LEU A 27 20.57 -24.02 25.53
N GLY A 28 19.93 -23.28 24.64
CA GLY A 28 20.33 -23.03 23.27
C GLY A 28 19.16 -22.46 22.49
N ALA A 29 19.08 -21.13 22.37
CA ALA A 29 18.04 -20.45 21.59
C ALA A 29 18.11 -20.94 20.13
N ARG A 30 17.21 -21.85 19.76
CA ARG A 30 17.08 -22.34 18.39
C ARG A 30 15.88 -21.63 17.79
N ALA A 31 16.12 -20.57 17.02
CA ALA A 31 15.09 -19.99 16.17
C ALA A 31 14.50 -21.10 15.30
N GLN A 32 13.17 -21.26 15.31
CA GLN A 32 12.52 -22.21 14.41
C GLN A 32 12.62 -21.68 12.97
N THR A 33 12.89 -22.58 12.01
CA THR A 33 12.90 -22.24 10.59
C THR A 33 11.52 -21.69 10.19
N PRO A 34 11.43 -20.57 9.44
CA PRO A 34 10.17 -20.09 8.89
C PRO A 34 9.39 -21.18 8.16
N THR A 35 8.11 -21.31 8.49
CA THR A 35 7.20 -22.28 7.88
C THR A 35 6.06 -21.58 7.15
N VAL A 36 5.55 -22.19 6.08
CA VAL A 36 4.41 -21.66 5.34
C VAL A 36 3.13 -22.14 6.01
N THR A 37 2.30 -21.22 6.49
CA THR A 37 1.03 -21.52 7.17
C THR A 37 -0.20 -21.35 6.26
N GLU A 38 -0.05 -20.59 5.18
CA GLU A 38 -1.12 -20.34 4.20
C GLU A 38 -0.53 -20.16 2.80
N ARG A 39 -1.25 -20.63 1.77
CA ARG A 39 -0.98 -20.35 0.35
C ARG A 39 -2.27 -19.93 -0.35
N GLY A 40 -2.17 -18.93 -1.21
CA GLY A 40 -3.22 -18.52 -2.13
C GLY A 40 -2.64 -18.22 -3.52
N PRO A 41 -3.47 -17.75 -4.47
CA PRO A 41 -3.06 -17.57 -5.85
C PRO A 41 -1.82 -16.69 -6.02
N HIS A 42 -1.73 -15.60 -5.26
CA HIS A 42 -0.68 -14.59 -5.40
C HIS A 42 0.18 -14.43 -4.13
N HIS A 43 0.02 -15.31 -3.14
CA HIS A 43 0.66 -15.15 -1.84
C HIS A 43 0.97 -16.45 -1.10
N ARG A 44 1.88 -16.35 -0.13
CA ARG A 44 2.03 -17.31 0.98
C ARG A 44 2.34 -16.56 2.28
N VAL A 45 1.92 -17.12 3.40
CA VAL A 45 2.19 -16.57 4.74
C VAL A 45 3.29 -17.37 5.42
N TRP A 46 4.32 -16.68 5.87
CA TRP A 46 5.44 -17.25 6.61
C TRP A 46 5.28 -16.96 8.10
N GLN A 47 5.47 -17.98 8.94
CA GLN A 47 5.44 -17.83 10.40
C GLN A 47 6.57 -18.59 11.08
N TYR A 48 7.11 -18.00 12.14
CA TYR A 48 8.06 -18.64 13.06
C TYR A 48 7.97 -18.01 14.46
N VAL A 49 8.56 -18.70 15.43
CA VAL A 49 8.64 -18.24 16.82
C VAL A 49 10.11 -18.15 17.23
N THR A 50 10.46 -17.06 17.90
CA THR A 50 11.75 -16.88 18.57
C THR A 50 11.54 -16.81 20.09
N GLN A 51 12.51 -17.31 20.84
CA GLN A 51 12.59 -17.07 22.29
C GLN A 51 13.50 -15.88 22.52
N GLU A 52 12.99 -14.92 23.25
CA GLU A 52 13.60 -13.63 23.46
C GLU A 52 13.78 -13.39 24.95
N THR A 53 14.98 -13.00 25.38
CA THR A 53 15.22 -12.66 26.78
C THR A 53 15.23 -11.15 26.93
N ASP A 54 14.46 -10.62 27.88
CA ASP A 54 14.45 -9.20 28.20
C ASP A 54 15.58 -8.82 29.17
N GLU A 55 15.69 -7.52 29.49
CA GLU A 55 16.70 -6.99 30.41
C GLU A 55 16.52 -7.46 31.86
N SER A 56 15.34 -7.98 32.22
CA SER A 56 15.06 -8.58 33.53
C SER A 56 15.46 -10.06 33.60
N GLY A 57 15.90 -10.64 32.48
CA GLY A 57 16.21 -12.06 32.34
C GLY A 57 14.98 -12.94 32.07
N ALA A 58 13.80 -12.34 31.85
CA ALA A 58 12.58 -13.07 31.53
C ALA A 58 12.60 -13.49 30.06
N VAL A 59 12.19 -14.73 29.79
CA VAL A 59 12.10 -15.27 28.42
C VAL A 59 10.67 -15.16 27.92
N THR A 60 10.45 -14.45 26.82
CA THR A 60 9.17 -14.32 26.12
C THR A 60 9.26 -14.95 24.73
N GLU A 61 8.12 -15.42 24.21
CA GLU A 61 8.03 -15.88 22.83
C GLU A 61 7.62 -14.72 21.94
N ALA A 62 8.37 -14.44 20.88
CA ALA A 62 7.92 -13.56 19.80
C ALA A 62 7.44 -14.39 18.62
N ILE A 63 6.17 -14.21 18.28
CA ILE A 63 5.59 -14.66 17.02
C ILE A 63 5.96 -13.64 15.94
N HIS A 64 6.52 -14.16 14.86
CA HIS A 64 6.84 -13.43 13.63
C HIS A 64 5.95 -13.91 12.48
N SER A 65 5.39 -12.99 11.71
CA SER A 65 4.56 -13.33 10.54
C SER A 65 4.63 -12.30 9.43
N TYR A 66 4.90 -12.73 8.19
CA TYR A 66 4.84 -11.87 7.01
C TYR A 66 4.21 -12.57 5.81
N THR A 67 3.59 -11.79 4.93
CA THR A 67 2.97 -12.28 3.70
C THR A 67 3.88 -12.01 2.51
N GLU A 68 4.35 -13.07 1.85
CA GLU A 68 5.04 -12.94 0.57
C GLU A 68 4.04 -12.76 -0.57
N LEU A 69 4.31 -11.82 -1.47
CA LEU A 69 3.45 -11.44 -2.59
C LEU A 69 4.19 -11.45 -3.93
N ALA A 70 3.56 -12.08 -4.93
CA ALA A 70 3.87 -11.95 -6.34
C ALA A 70 2.63 -12.38 -7.15
N THR A 71 2.31 -11.68 -8.24
CA THR A 71 1.19 -12.10 -9.10
C THR A 71 1.49 -13.48 -9.69
N GLY A 72 0.64 -14.45 -9.40
CA GLY A 72 0.73 -15.78 -10.00
C GLY A 72 1.71 -16.69 -9.27
N LEU A 73 1.99 -16.43 -7.99
CA LEU A 73 2.90 -17.24 -7.19
C LEU A 73 2.53 -18.73 -7.17
N HIS A 74 1.23 -19.04 -7.17
CA HIS A 74 0.72 -20.41 -7.19
C HIS A 74 -0.37 -20.63 -8.23
N TYR A 75 -0.48 -21.87 -8.68
CA TYR A 75 -1.61 -22.38 -9.46
C TYR A 75 -2.36 -23.46 -8.67
N LEU A 76 -3.66 -23.60 -8.95
CA LEU A 76 -4.49 -24.60 -8.29
C LEU A 76 -4.37 -25.92 -9.05
N ASP A 77 -3.88 -26.97 -8.39
CA ASP A 77 -3.86 -28.31 -8.99
C ASP A 77 -5.28 -28.88 -9.07
N GLY A 78 -5.76 -29.15 -10.28
CA GLY A 78 -7.12 -29.63 -10.52
C GLY A 78 -7.41 -31.03 -9.97
N ALA A 79 -6.38 -31.84 -9.69
CA ALA A 79 -6.54 -33.19 -9.15
C ALA A 79 -6.60 -33.20 -7.62
N THR A 80 -5.77 -32.40 -6.95
CA THR A 80 -5.69 -32.37 -5.48
C THR A 80 -6.40 -31.18 -4.83
N GLY A 81 -6.74 -30.15 -5.60
CA GLY A 81 -7.29 -28.87 -5.10
C GLY A 81 -6.31 -28.10 -4.22
N GLN A 82 -4.99 -28.32 -4.40
CA GLN A 82 -3.95 -27.67 -3.60
C GLN A 82 -3.24 -26.58 -4.41
N TRP A 83 -2.81 -25.52 -3.74
CA TRP A 83 -1.95 -24.50 -4.34
C TRP A 83 -0.51 -25.00 -4.45
N LEU A 84 -0.01 -25.11 -5.68
CA LEU A 84 1.36 -25.51 -5.99
C LEU A 84 2.14 -24.31 -6.57
N GLU A 85 3.46 -24.30 -6.41
CA GLU A 85 4.34 -23.28 -6.98
C GLU A 85 4.15 -23.19 -8.50
N SER A 86 3.92 -21.98 -9.00
CA SER A 86 3.87 -21.77 -10.43
C SER A 86 5.25 -21.87 -11.07
N LYS A 87 5.29 -22.34 -12.31
CA LYS A 87 6.52 -22.46 -13.09
C LYS A 87 6.40 -21.70 -14.39
N GLU A 88 7.42 -20.90 -14.67
CA GLU A 88 7.59 -20.21 -15.93
C GLU A 88 8.30 -21.15 -16.89
N GLU A 89 7.59 -22.15 -17.41
CA GLU A 89 8.15 -23.09 -18.39
C GLU A 89 7.10 -23.65 -19.34
N PHE A 90 7.52 -23.94 -20.58
CA PHE A 90 6.79 -24.71 -21.56
C PHE A 90 7.26 -26.16 -21.54
N GLU A 91 6.30 -27.07 -21.45
CA GLU A 91 6.51 -28.50 -21.70
C GLU A 91 6.24 -28.79 -23.18
N LEU A 92 7.17 -29.48 -23.85
CA LEU A 92 6.96 -29.92 -25.24
C LEU A 92 6.16 -31.22 -25.25
N VAL A 93 5.00 -31.18 -25.88
CA VAL A 93 4.15 -32.34 -26.17
C VAL A 93 4.04 -32.56 -27.68
N GLU A 94 3.42 -33.65 -28.11
CA GLU A 94 3.28 -33.95 -29.54
C GLU A 94 2.52 -32.82 -30.27
N GLY A 95 3.27 -32.01 -31.04
CA GLY A 95 2.74 -30.94 -31.88
C GLY A 95 2.51 -29.58 -31.21
N ALA A 96 2.87 -29.40 -29.92
CA ALA A 96 2.69 -28.12 -29.21
C ALA A 96 3.67 -27.91 -28.04
N ALA A 97 3.91 -26.65 -27.69
CA ALA A 97 4.47 -26.24 -26.41
C ALA A 97 3.33 -25.84 -25.47
N VAL A 98 3.35 -26.36 -24.24
CA VAL A 98 2.27 -26.18 -23.27
C VAL A 98 2.81 -25.62 -21.97
N ALA A 99 2.35 -24.44 -21.57
CA ALA A 99 2.54 -23.90 -20.23
C ALA A 99 1.24 -24.10 -19.44
N ARG A 100 1.27 -24.97 -18.43
CA ARG A 100 0.08 -25.38 -17.65
C ARG A 100 0.27 -25.36 -16.14
N GLN A 101 1.46 -25.01 -15.67
CA GLN A 101 1.80 -24.91 -14.26
C GLN A 101 1.80 -23.45 -13.78
N GLY A 102 0.82 -22.67 -14.24
CA GLY A 102 0.56 -21.30 -13.82
C GLY A 102 -0.94 -21.03 -13.85
N GLN A 103 -1.35 -19.84 -13.43
CA GLN A 103 -2.77 -19.50 -13.33
C GLN A 103 -3.44 -19.35 -14.69
N HIS A 104 -2.75 -18.72 -15.64
CA HIS A 104 -3.13 -18.79 -17.04
C HIS A 104 -2.35 -19.93 -17.71
N GLN A 105 -3.01 -20.60 -18.65
CA GLN A 105 -2.43 -21.71 -19.40
C GLN A 105 -2.31 -21.32 -20.86
N VAL A 106 -1.23 -21.75 -21.50
CA VAL A 106 -0.94 -21.42 -22.91
C VAL A 106 -0.60 -22.70 -23.66
N ILE A 107 -1.20 -22.86 -24.83
CA ILE A 107 -0.80 -23.85 -25.83
C ILE A 107 -0.34 -23.09 -27.07
N LEU A 108 0.89 -23.36 -27.49
CA LEU A 108 1.49 -22.85 -28.72
C LEU A 108 1.69 -24.03 -29.68
N LEU A 109 0.97 -24.03 -30.81
CA LEU A 109 1.12 -25.07 -31.83
C LEU A 109 2.51 -25.04 -32.48
N ALA A 110 2.96 -26.18 -32.99
CA ALA A 110 4.27 -26.30 -33.61
C ALA A 110 4.48 -25.31 -34.77
N ASN A 111 3.44 -25.03 -35.54
CA ASN A 111 3.47 -24.09 -36.67
C ASN A 111 2.62 -22.85 -36.37
N ILE A 112 3.21 -21.66 -36.37
CA ILE A 112 2.49 -20.40 -36.07
C ILE A 112 1.43 -20.03 -37.12
N ALA A 113 1.56 -20.56 -38.34
CA ALA A 113 0.60 -20.33 -39.42
C ALA A 113 -0.66 -21.23 -39.33
N ASP A 114 -0.66 -22.26 -38.48
CA ASP A 114 -1.84 -23.10 -38.26
C ASP A 114 -2.96 -22.27 -37.63
N ASP A 115 -4.21 -22.62 -37.89
CA ASP A 115 -5.34 -21.87 -37.32
C ASP A 115 -5.45 -22.07 -35.80
N ASN A 116 -5.66 -20.97 -35.08
CA ASN A 116 -5.65 -20.88 -33.63
C ASN A 116 -4.35 -21.42 -33.02
N ALA A 117 -3.20 -20.99 -33.56
CA ALA A 117 -1.89 -21.47 -33.13
C ALA A 117 -1.54 -21.05 -31.71
N VAL A 118 -2.20 -20.00 -31.20
CA VAL A 118 -2.08 -19.54 -29.82
C VAL A 118 -3.41 -19.76 -29.13
N ASP A 119 -3.37 -20.50 -28.03
CA ASP A 119 -4.54 -20.82 -27.22
C ASP A 119 -4.22 -20.47 -25.76
N LEU A 120 -4.79 -19.36 -25.31
CA LEU A 120 -4.63 -18.84 -23.96
C LEU A 120 -5.92 -19.09 -23.17
N LEU A 121 -5.80 -19.79 -22.05
CA LEU A 121 -6.84 -19.94 -21.04
C LEU A 121 -6.49 -19.04 -19.84
N THR A 122 -7.38 -18.11 -19.51
CA THR A 122 -7.20 -17.16 -18.40
C THR A 122 -7.51 -17.80 -17.04
N PRO A 123 -7.10 -17.17 -15.92
CA PRO A 123 -7.37 -17.70 -14.57
C PRO A 123 -8.85 -17.85 -14.22
N ASP A 124 -9.75 -17.18 -14.95
CA ASP A 124 -11.21 -17.23 -14.83
C ASP A 124 -11.88 -18.04 -15.96
N ASP A 125 -11.15 -18.99 -16.54
CA ASP A 125 -11.61 -19.97 -17.54
C ASP A 125 -12.11 -19.38 -18.87
N LYS A 126 -11.70 -18.15 -19.23
CA LYS A 126 -11.97 -17.59 -20.56
C LYS A 126 -10.87 -17.98 -21.53
N ARG A 127 -11.28 -18.32 -22.76
CA ARG A 127 -10.37 -18.83 -23.78
C ARG A 127 -10.20 -17.85 -24.92
N PHE A 128 -8.95 -17.62 -25.29
CA PHE A 128 -8.51 -16.83 -26.42
C PHE A 128 -7.84 -17.76 -27.42
N LEU A 129 -8.41 -17.85 -28.61
CA LEU A 129 -7.82 -18.54 -29.75
C LEU A 129 -7.36 -17.49 -30.74
N SER A 130 -6.05 -17.32 -30.90
CA SER A 130 -5.49 -16.24 -31.71
C SER A 130 -4.39 -16.67 -32.68
N ASN A 131 -4.12 -15.79 -33.64
CA ASN A 131 -3.04 -15.88 -34.60
C ASN A 131 -2.52 -14.49 -34.96
N PRO A 132 -1.23 -14.19 -34.83
CA PRO A 132 -0.63 -13.07 -35.55
C PRO A 132 -0.72 -13.34 -37.06
N ARG A 133 -1.16 -12.35 -37.85
CA ARG A 133 -1.46 -12.55 -39.28
C ARG A 133 -0.71 -11.62 -40.21
N TYR A 134 -0.76 -10.31 -39.94
CA TYR A 134 -0.36 -9.31 -40.94
C TYR A 134 0.45 -8.16 -40.34
N LEU A 135 1.39 -7.67 -41.12
CA LEU A 135 2.06 -6.36 -40.95
C LEU A 135 1.58 -5.43 -42.07
N SER A 136 1.18 -4.20 -41.74
CA SER A 136 0.68 -3.25 -42.73
C SER A 136 1.09 -1.80 -42.44
N PHE A 137 1.16 -0.97 -43.49
CA PHE A 137 1.14 0.48 -43.33
C PHE A 137 -0.29 1.00 -43.48
N TYR A 138 -0.71 1.89 -42.58
CA TYR A 138 -2.00 2.56 -42.63
C TYR A 138 -1.84 4.08 -42.60
N ASP A 139 -2.17 4.74 -43.70
CA ASP A 139 -2.29 6.21 -43.75
C ASP A 139 -3.66 6.61 -43.19
N ALA A 140 -3.65 7.12 -41.95
CA ALA A 140 -4.85 7.49 -41.21
C ALA A 140 -5.60 8.67 -41.85
N ALA A 141 -4.87 9.61 -42.47
CA ALA A 141 -5.48 10.79 -43.10
C ALA A 141 -6.09 10.43 -44.46
N ALA A 142 -5.40 9.62 -45.27
CA ALA A 142 -5.91 9.20 -46.58
C ALA A 142 -6.87 7.99 -46.52
N ASN A 143 -6.97 7.34 -45.35
CA ASN A 143 -7.67 6.07 -45.13
C ASN A 143 -7.25 5.01 -46.16
N LYS A 144 -5.94 4.77 -46.27
CA LYS A 144 -5.32 3.82 -47.21
C LYS A 144 -4.41 2.84 -46.48
N ASN A 145 -4.47 1.56 -46.86
CA ASN A 145 -3.61 0.52 -46.29
C ASN A 145 -2.78 -0.18 -47.37
N VAL A 146 -1.55 -0.55 -47.01
CA VAL A 146 -0.68 -1.43 -47.81
C VAL A 146 -0.21 -2.58 -46.93
N LEU A 147 -0.44 -3.82 -47.38
CA LEU A 147 0.10 -5.01 -46.72
C LEU A 147 1.62 -5.06 -46.93
N ILE A 148 2.37 -5.14 -45.84
CA ILE A 148 3.82 -5.25 -45.87
C ILE A 148 4.22 -6.72 -45.88
N ALA A 149 3.72 -7.52 -44.93
CA ALA A 149 4.03 -8.95 -44.80
C ALA A 149 2.87 -9.77 -44.23
N GLU A 150 2.83 -11.05 -44.58
CA GLU A 150 1.91 -12.07 -44.07
C GLU A 150 2.71 -13.14 -43.30
N VAL A 151 2.14 -13.63 -42.19
CA VAL A 151 2.75 -14.73 -41.44
C VAL A 151 2.70 -16.02 -42.28
N LYS A 152 3.86 -16.65 -42.47
CA LYS A 152 4.05 -17.92 -43.19
C LYS A 152 4.36 -19.07 -42.22
N GLU A 153 4.43 -20.30 -42.75
CA GLU A 153 4.83 -21.48 -41.99
C GLU A 153 6.20 -21.25 -41.33
N SER A 154 6.24 -21.39 -40.00
CA SER A 154 7.46 -21.36 -39.20
C SER A 154 7.25 -22.27 -38.00
N ILE A 155 8.25 -23.11 -37.71
CA ILE A 155 8.20 -24.07 -36.62
C ILE A 155 8.81 -23.46 -35.36
N GLY A 156 8.07 -23.52 -34.26
CA GLY A 156 8.50 -22.98 -32.97
C GLY A 156 9.74 -23.70 -32.42
N VAL A 157 10.67 -22.89 -31.90
CA VAL A 157 11.88 -23.36 -31.22
C VAL A 157 11.82 -22.89 -29.76
N LEU A 158 11.91 -23.83 -28.83
CA LEU A 158 12.09 -23.52 -27.41
C LEU A 158 13.52 -23.03 -27.18
N VAL A 159 13.69 -21.73 -26.96
CA VAL A 159 15.01 -21.07 -26.83
C VAL A 159 15.37 -20.77 -25.37
N ALA A 160 14.39 -20.73 -24.48
CA ALA A 160 14.53 -20.73 -23.03
C ALA A 160 13.36 -21.51 -22.43
N PRO A 161 13.40 -21.94 -21.15
CA PRO A 161 12.29 -22.69 -20.54
C PRO A 161 10.92 -22.04 -20.77
N ASN A 162 10.86 -20.71 -20.76
CA ASN A 162 9.64 -19.93 -20.93
C ASN A 162 9.53 -19.13 -22.24
N ILE A 163 10.41 -19.37 -23.23
CA ILE A 163 10.43 -18.61 -24.48
C ILE A 163 10.36 -19.55 -25.69
N VAL A 164 9.32 -19.36 -26.51
CA VAL A 164 9.19 -20.01 -27.82
C VAL A 164 9.36 -18.97 -28.92
N LEU A 165 10.31 -19.22 -29.84
CA LEU A 165 10.62 -18.36 -30.97
C LEU A 165 10.20 -19.02 -32.29
N TYR A 166 9.41 -18.31 -33.09
CA TYR A 166 9.09 -18.65 -34.47
C TYR A 166 9.93 -17.75 -35.39
N ASP A 167 11.14 -18.21 -35.75
CA ASP A 167 12.09 -17.46 -36.57
C ASP A 167 11.69 -17.47 -38.06
N ASP A 168 12.10 -16.45 -38.81
CA ASP A 168 11.76 -16.23 -40.24
C ASP A 168 10.28 -16.51 -40.55
N CYS A 169 9.36 -15.90 -39.79
CA CYS A 169 7.92 -16.20 -39.85
C CYS A 169 7.12 -15.32 -40.80
N PHE A 170 7.75 -14.40 -41.54
CA PHE A 170 7.10 -13.50 -42.49
C PHE A 170 7.51 -13.81 -43.94
N ASP A 171 6.61 -13.56 -44.90
CA ASP A 171 6.81 -13.93 -46.32
C ASP A 171 7.67 -12.96 -47.12
N THR A 172 7.58 -11.67 -46.81
CA THR A 172 8.27 -10.58 -47.53
C THR A 172 9.29 -9.84 -46.68
N LEU A 173 9.29 -10.05 -45.36
CA LEU A 173 10.20 -9.43 -44.40
C LEU A 173 10.95 -10.49 -43.59
N LYS A 174 12.18 -10.16 -43.18
CA LYS A 174 12.89 -10.91 -42.14
C LYS A 174 12.45 -10.45 -40.76
N GLY A 175 11.91 -11.39 -40.00
CA GLY A 175 11.50 -11.16 -38.62
C GLY A 175 11.10 -12.46 -37.94
N ALA A 176 10.81 -12.36 -36.66
CA ALA A 176 10.38 -13.48 -35.84
C ALA A 176 9.19 -13.08 -34.96
N ILE A 177 8.44 -14.07 -34.49
CA ILE A 177 7.47 -13.92 -33.41
C ILE A 177 8.02 -14.64 -32.19
N ARG A 178 8.13 -13.93 -31.06
CA ARG A 178 8.56 -14.50 -29.79
C ARG A 178 7.39 -14.47 -28.81
N TYR A 179 7.15 -15.62 -28.17
CA TYR A 179 6.24 -15.70 -27.04
C TYR A 179 7.03 -15.91 -25.75
N THR A 180 6.75 -15.08 -24.76
CA THR A 180 7.31 -15.20 -23.41
C THR A 180 6.18 -15.53 -22.44
N TYR A 181 6.35 -16.58 -21.66
CA TYR A 181 5.44 -16.97 -20.60
C TYR A 181 6.05 -16.60 -19.24
N THR A 182 5.31 -15.89 -18.41
CA THR A 182 5.66 -15.69 -17.01
C THR A 182 4.48 -16.07 -16.14
N ARG A 183 4.69 -16.19 -14.84
CA ARG A 183 3.58 -16.48 -13.92
C ARG A 183 2.58 -15.30 -13.82
N SER A 184 3.01 -14.10 -14.22
CA SER A 184 2.23 -12.87 -14.15
C SER A 184 1.74 -12.32 -15.50
N SER A 185 2.30 -12.79 -16.61
CA SER A 185 2.03 -12.26 -17.94
C SER A 185 2.23 -13.30 -19.05
N PHE A 186 1.57 -13.07 -20.18
CA PHE A 186 1.87 -13.75 -21.44
C PHE A 186 2.07 -12.71 -22.55
N GLU A 187 3.22 -12.78 -23.22
CA GLU A 187 3.71 -11.71 -24.09
C GLU A 187 3.87 -12.22 -25.52
N GLN A 188 3.44 -11.40 -26.48
CA GLN A 188 3.72 -11.61 -27.90
C GLN A 188 4.59 -10.44 -28.39
N ASP A 189 5.80 -10.77 -28.81
CA ASP A 189 6.71 -9.82 -29.43
C ASP A 189 6.81 -10.08 -30.94
N ILE A 190 6.66 -9.01 -31.73
CA ILE A 190 7.05 -9.00 -33.14
C ILE A 190 8.45 -8.43 -33.25
N LEU A 191 9.40 -9.24 -33.73
CA LEU A 191 10.79 -8.85 -33.94
C LEU A 191 11.02 -8.56 -35.42
N LEU A 192 11.32 -7.31 -35.76
CA LEU A 192 11.74 -6.93 -37.11
C LEU A 192 13.27 -6.97 -37.19
N TYR A 193 13.82 -7.81 -38.07
CA TYR A 193 15.26 -7.91 -38.32
C TYR A 193 15.72 -7.08 -39.51
N GLU A 194 14.79 -6.55 -40.30
CA GLU A 194 15.06 -5.62 -41.39
C GLU A 194 13.99 -4.53 -41.48
N ASP A 195 14.38 -3.39 -42.04
CA ASP A 195 13.52 -2.23 -42.25
C ASP A 195 12.37 -2.56 -43.24
N PRO A 196 11.08 -2.35 -42.84
CA PRO A 196 9.90 -2.54 -43.68
C PRO A 196 9.81 -1.60 -44.88
N GLY A 197 10.64 -0.55 -44.97
CA GLY A 197 10.69 0.43 -46.06
C GLY A 197 9.86 1.68 -45.79
N ASP A 198 10.00 2.70 -46.64
CA ASP A 198 9.33 3.99 -46.45
C ASP A 198 7.89 3.97 -47.02
N PRO A 199 6.86 4.40 -46.25
CA PRO A 199 5.49 4.52 -46.74
C PRO A 199 5.34 5.35 -48.02
N ALA A 200 6.24 6.32 -48.26
CA ALA A 200 6.24 7.13 -49.48
C ALA A 200 6.47 6.29 -50.74
N ASP A 201 7.27 5.22 -50.65
CA ASP A 201 7.58 4.33 -51.77
C ASP A 201 6.35 3.56 -52.28
N VAL A 202 5.32 3.43 -51.43
CA VAL A 202 4.04 2.79 -51.74
C VAL A 202 2.88 3.78 -51.88
N GLY A 203 3.18 5.08 -51.95
CA GLY A 203 2.20 6.13 -52.20
C GLY A 203 1.33 6.52 -51.00
N LEU A 204 1.85 6.33 -49.78
CA LEU A 204 1.26 6.78 -48.52
C LEU A 204 2.04 7.99 -47.98
N ASN A 205 1.42 8.81 -47.12
CA ASN A 205 2.10 9.92 -46.47
C ASN A 205 2.79 9.46 -45.17
N PRO A 206 4.13 9.53 -45.03
CA PRO A 206 4.83 9.15 -43.81
C PRO A 206 4.33 9.86 -42.54
N ASP A 207 3.94 11.14 -42.63
CA ASP A 207 3.50 11.95 -41.48
C ASP A 207 2.22 11.42 -40.83
N THR A 208 1.39 10.72 -41.60
CA THR A 208 0.08 10.22 -41.16
C THR A 208 -0.01 8.70 -41.22
N THR A 209 1.13 8.02 -41.46
CA THR A 209 1.19 6.56 -41.57
C THR A 209 1.52 5.91 -40.24
N LEU A 210 0.77 4.85 -39.93
CA LEU A 210 1.00 3.94 -38.82
C LEU A 210 1.58 2.63 -39.33
N LEU A 211 2.56 2.09 -38.62
CA LEU A 211 2.94 0.69 -38.74
C LEU A 211 2.01 -0.14 -37.86
N GLU A 212 1.30 -1.09 -38.47
CA GLU A 212 0.25 -1.86 -37.83
C GLU A 212 0.52 -3.37 -37.83
N ILE A 213 0.30 -4.00 -36.69
CA ILE A 213 0.27 -5.47 -36.53
C ILE A 213 -1.17 -5.92 -36.30
N TYR A 214 -1.57 -6.98 -37.00
CA TYR A 214 -2.89 -7.57 -36.87
C TYR A 214 -2.79 -8.97 -36.26
N THR A 215 -3.35 -9.11 -35.06
CA THR A 215 -3.57 -10.41 -34.40
C THR A 215 -5.04 -10.76 -34.47
N GLU A 216 -5.38 -11.81 -35.20
CA GLU A 216 -6.75 -12.31 -35.37
C GLU A 216 -7.16 -13.18 -34.18
N PHE A 217 -8.41 -13.06 -33.74
CA PHE A 217 -9.02 -13.92 -32.72
C PHE A 217 -10.13 -14.76 -33.33
N GLY A 218 -9.94 -16.09 -33.36
CA GLY A 218 -10.97 -17.06 -33.72
C GLY A 218 -12.00 -17.27 -32.62
N ALA A 219 -11.62 -17.02 -31.36
CA ALA A 219 -12.51 -16.92 -30.21
C ALA A 219 -11.88 -16.01 -29.16
N ALA A 220 -12.65 -15.09 -28.60
CA ALA A 220 -12.27 -14.28 -27.45
C ALA A 220 -13.53 -13.71 -26.77
N PRO A 221 -13.52 -13.48 -25.45
CA PRO A 221 -14.52 -12.64 -24.79
C PRO A 221 -14.45 -11.19 -25.30
N GLU A 222 -15.53 -10.43 -25.16
CA GLU A 222 -15.53 -9.01 -25.49
C GLU A 222 -14.95 -8.20 -24.32
N PRO A 223 -13.97 -7.31 -24.53
CA PRO A 223 -13.35 -6.54 -23.46
C PRO A 223 -14.21 -5.35 -23.04
N ARG A 224 -14.08 -4.97 -21.77
CA ARG A 224 -14.35 -3.58 -21.38
C ARG A 224 -13.19 -2.72 -21.87
N LYS A 225 -13.52 -1.68 -22.64
CA LYS A 225 -12.53 -0.78 -23.25
C LYS A 225 -12.40 0.51 -22.46
N LEU A 226 -11.17 0.86 -22.12
CA LEU A 226 -10.81 2.17 -21.61
C LEU A 226 -10.00 2.89 -22.68
N LYS A 227 -10.63 3.88 -23.33
CA LYS A 227 -10.01 4.69 -24.38
C LYS A 227 -9.06 5.72 -23.78
N ARG A 228 -7.90 5.88 -24.39
CA ARG A 228 -6.79 6.75 -24.01
C ARG A 228 -6.33 7.50 -25.24
N GLU A 229 -5.88 8.74 -25.09
CA GLU A 229 -5.19 9.47 -26.15
C GLU A 229 -3.69 9.42 -25.82
N VAL A 230 -2.86 8.92 -26.74
CA VAL A 230 -1.39 8.89 -26.56
C VAL A 230 -0.76 10.17 -27.13
N ALA A 231 0.49 10.45 -26.78
CA ALA A 231 1.19 11.70 -27.12
C ALA A 231 1.24 12.02 -28.62
N SER A 232 1.11 10.99 -29.47
CA SER A 232 1.04 11.09 -30.93
C SER A 232 -0.34 11.48 -31.48
N GLY A 233 -1.34 11.67 -30.61
CA GLY A 233 -2.74 11.91 -31.00
C GLY A 233 -3.51 10.66 -31.41
N LEU A 234 -2.93 9.47 -31.24
CA LEU A 234 -3.62 8.19 -31.46
C LEU A 234 -4.53 7.84 -30.29
N GLU A 235 -5.63 7.15 -30.60
CA GLU A 235 -6.50 6.53 -29.60
C GLU A 235 -5.95 5.13 -29.26
N ASP A 236 -5.59 4.91 -28.00
CA ASP A 236 -5.13 3.64 -27.42
C ASP A 236 -6.24 3.05 -26.52
N GLU A 237 -6.58 1.78 -26.69
CA GLU A 237 -7.58 1.09 -25.88
C GLU A 237 -6.90 0.14 -24.89
N THR A 238 -7.08 0.36 -23.59
CA THR A 238 -6.85 -0.72 -22.61
C THR A 238 -8.03 -1.67 -22.61
N LEU A 239 -7.73 -2.95 -22.81
CA LEU A 239 -8.70 -4.02 -22.96
C LEU A 239 -8.72 -4.85 -21.69
N ASP A 240 -9.84 -4.78 -20.97
CA ASP A 240 -10.05 -5.50 -19.73
C ASP A 240 -10.99 -6.69 -19.96
N PHE A 241 -10.46 -7.89 -19.72
CA PHE A 241 -11.16 -9.16 -19.83
C PHE A 241 -11.40 -9.80 -18.46
N ASP A 242 -11.45 -8.98 -17.40
CA ASP A 242 -11.56 -9.31 -15.98
C ASP A 242 -10.24 -9.82 -15.35
N ALA A 243 -9.97 -11.13 -15.40
CA ALA A 243 -8.75 -11.69 -14.79
C ALA A 243 -7.48 -11.43 -15.62
N VAL A 244 -7.62 -10.87 -16.82
CA VAL A 244 -6.54 -10.49 -17.72
C VAL A 244 -6.79 -9.13 -18.35
N GLN A 245 -5.74 -8.30 -18.44
CA GLN A 245 -5.75 -7.02 -19.15
C GLN A 245 -4.68 -6.95 -20.25
N ILE A 246 -4.98 -6.26 -21.34
CA ILE A 246 -4.00 -5.81 -22.34
C ILE A 246 -3.95 -4.28 -22.26
N GLY A 247 -2.82 -3.77 -21.76
CA GLY A 247 -2.57 -2.34 -21.61
C GLY A 247 -1.83 -1.73 -22.81
N SER A 248 -1.32 -0.53 -22.60
CA SER A 248 -0.48 0.17 -23.58
C SER A 248 0.81 -0.61 -23.86
N GLY A 249 1.18 -0.77 -25.13
CA GLY A 249 2.41 -1.43 -25.53
C GLY A 249 3.51 -0.44 -25.88
N LYS A 250 4.70 -0.97 -26.15
CA LYS A 250 5.85 -0.16 -26.57
C LYS A 250 6.63 -0.83 -27.69
N ALA A 251 7.38 0.00 -28.40
CA ALA A 251 8.36 -0.45 -29.37
C ALA A 251 9.74 0.10 -29.03
N PHE A 252 10.77 -0.71 -29.20
CA PHE A 252 12.15 -0.37 -28.84
C PHE A 252 13.15 -1.21 -29.65
N ALA A 253 14.39 -0.73 -29.75
CA ALA A 253 15.48 -1.44 -30.40
C ALA A 253 16.26 -2.32 -29.40
N LEU A 254 16.53 -3.57 -29.78
CA LEU A 254 17.49 -4.44 -29.10
C LEU A 254 18.89 -4.15 -29.67
N LEU A 255 19.73 -3.48 -28.88
CA LEU A 255 21.12 -3.13 -29.23
C LEU A 255 22.09 -3.82 -28.27
N GLU A 256 23.30 -4.14 -28.73
CA GLU A 256 24.34 -4.79 -27.89
C GLU A 256 24.80 -3.94 -26.68
N ASN A 257 24.52 -2.61 -26.64
CA ASN A 257 25.07 -1.68 -25.62
C ASN A 257 24.13 -0.56 -25.08
N GLY A 258 22.82 -0.82 -24.93
CA GLY A 258 21.94 -0.01 -24.05
C GLY A 258 21.18 1.19 -24.63
N LEU A 259 20.19 1.63 -23.82
CA LEU A 259 19.14 2.66 -23.97
C LEU A 259 18.67 2.99 -25.40
N ALA A 260 17.72 2.19 -25.90
CA ALA A 260 16.93 2.56 -27.08
C ALA A 260 15.84 3.58 -26.71
N GLU A 261 15.52 4.48 -27.64
CA GLU A 261 14.28 5.26 -27.59
C GLU A 261 13.08 4.30 -27.55
N GLU A 262 12.04 4.64 -26.78
CA GLU A 262 10.80 3.88 -26.71
C GLU A 262 9.70 4.64 -27.45
N VAL A 263 8.95 3.94 -28.30
CA VAL A 263 7.80 4.47 -29.05
C VAL A 263 6.53 3.84 -28.49
N GLY A 264 5.50 4.64 -28.25
CA GLY A 264 4.22 4.13 -27.77
C GLY A 264 3.48 3.33 -28.85
N VAL A 265 2.90 2.19 -28.48
CA VAL A 265 2.13 1.32 -29.40
C VAL A 265 0.68 1.28 -28.93
N ALA A 266 -0.20 1.95 -29.67
CA ALA A 266 -1.63 2.02 -29.39
C ALA A 266 -2.32 0.70 -29.76
N LYS A 267 -3.26 0.25 -28.94
CA LYS A 267 -4.07 -0.95 -29.14
C LYS A 267 -5.47 -0.58 -29.60
N GLY A 268 -6.01 -1.35 -30.54
CA GLY A 268 -7.41 -1.25 -30.98
C GLY A 268 -8.06 -2.61 -31.12
N TRP A 269 -9.19 -2.82 -30.47
CA TRP A 269 -9.99 -4.05 -30.60
C TRP A 269 -11.07 -3.87 -31.67
N LEU A 270 -10.82 -4.38 -32.89
CA LEU A 270 -11.59 -4.06 -34.08
C LEU A 270 -12.26 -5.30 -34.71
N ALA A 271 -13.56 -5.19 -34.97
CA ALA A 271 -14.28 -6.11 -35.85
C ALA A 271 -14.12 -5.65 -37.30
N LEU A 272 -13.39 -6.41 -38.12
CA LEU A 272 -13.10 -6.09 -39.52
C LEU A 272 -13.52 -7.24 -40.42
N ALA A 273 -14.38 -6.99 -41.41
CA ALA A 273 -14.89 -7.99 -42.35
C ALA A 273 -15.43 -9.25 -41.65
N GLN A 274 -16.20 -9.08 -40.56
CA GLN A 274 -16.78 -10.15 -39.72
C GLN A 274 -15.75 -11.02 -38.98
N ARG A 275 -14.52 -10.53 -38.80
CA ARG A 275 -13.44 -11.18 -38.05
C ARG A 275 -12.96 -10.23 -36.94
N GLN A 276 -12.49 -10.78 -35.82
CA GLN A 276 -12.06 -9.98 -34.68
C GLN A 276 -10.53 -9.84 -34.65
N PHE A 277 -10.04 -8.63 -34.40
CA PHE A 277 -8.61 -8.33 -34.35
C PHE A 277 -8.23 -7.47 -33.15
N LEU A 278 -7.06 -7.77 -32.58
CA LEU A 278 -6.23 -6.77 -31.92
C LEU A 278 -5.33 -6.14 -32.98
N VAL A 279 -5.43 -4.82 -33.14
CA VAL A 279 -4.56 -4.03 -34.03
C VAL A 279 -3.64 -3.18 -33.17
N GLU A 280 -2.34 -3.35 -33.35
CA GLU A 280 -1.32 -2.61 -32.63
C GLU A 280 -0.70 -1.59 -33.59
N SER A 281 -0.70 -0.31 -33.22
CA SER A 281 -0.37 0.80 -34.12
C SER A 281 0.71 1.70 -33.52
N ALA A 282 1.77 1.97 -34.27
CA ALA A 282 2.81 2.93 -33.92
C ALA A 282 3.00 3.95 -35.05
N PRO A 283 3.15 5.26 -34.76
CA PRO A 283 3.46 6.26 -35.79
C PRO A 283 4.77 5.94 -36.49
N TYR A 284 4.77 5.90 -37.83
CA TYR A 284 5.96 5.53 -38.61
C TYR A 284 7.14 6.47 -38.34
N LEU A 285 6.90 7.78 -38.24
CA LEU A 285 7.97 8.75 -37.98
C LEU A 285 8.63 8.57 -36.61
N GLU A 286 7.87 8.17 -35.60
CA GLU A 286 8.43 7.85 -34.27
C GLU A 286 9.20 6.52 -34.29
N MET A 287 8.74 5.56 -35.10
CA MET A 287 9.43 4.27 -35.29
C MET A 287 10.71 4.37 -36.12
N LYS A 288 10.81 5.38 -37.00
CA LYS A 288 11.91 5.51 -37.97
C LYS A 288 13.31 5.49 -37.34
N PRO A 289 13.61 6.25 -36.26
CA PRO A 289 14.90 6.16 -35.58
C PRO A 289 15.23 4.75 -35.08
N LEU A 290 14.23 3.99 -34.62
CA LEU A 290 14.41 2.60 -34.20
C LEU A 290 14.73 1.69 -35.40
N LEU A 291 13.98 1.84 -36.49
CA LEU A 291 14.16 1.03 -37.70
C LEU A 291 15.53 1.27 -38.35
N GLU A 292 16.05 2.51 -38.29
CA GLU A 292 17.38 2.87 -38.80
C GLU A 292 18.54 2.21 -38.01
N THR A 293 18.27 1.65 -36.82
CA THR A 293 19.28 0.88 -36.06
C THR A 293 19.51 -0.54 -36.60
N LEU A 294 18.61 -1.04 -37.47
CA LEU A 294 18.70 -2.38 -38.00
C LEU A 294 19.86 -2.53 -39.00
N PRO A 295 20.47 -3.72 -39.13
CA PRO A 295 21.56 -3.94 -40.08
C PRO A 295 21.14 -3.58 -41.51
N ALA A 296 21.98 -2.82 -42.22
CA ALA A 296 21.72 -2.44 -43.60
C ALA A 296 21.52 -3.69 -44.48
N LYS A 297 20.51 -3.68 -45.37
CA LYS A 297 20.24 -4.77 -46.32
C LYS A 297 21.55 -5.14 -47.04
N PRO A 298 22.02 -6.39 -46.99
CA PRO A 298 23.23 -6.78 -47.72
C PRO A 298 23.00 -6.52 -49.20
N GLN A 299 23.76 -5.58 -49.78
CA GLN A 299 23.80 -5.37 -51.22
C GLN A 299 24.38 -6.63 -51.86
N ALA A 300 23.51 -7.55 -52.28
CA ALA A 300 23.92 -8.64 -53.14
C ALA A 300 24.45 -8.03 -54.45
N LYS A 301 25.76 -8.10 -54.67
CA LYS A 301 26.38 -7.84 -55.98
C LYS A 301 25.86 -8.88 -56.99
N VAL A 302 24.70 -8.62 -57.59
CA VAL A 302 24.20 -9.38 -58.73
C VAL A 302 24.54 -8.62 -60.00
N LYS A 303 25.60 -9.05 -60.67
CA LYS A 303 25.84 -8.70 -62.07
C LYS A 303 24.69 -9.24 -62.91
N GLY A 304 23.97 -8.33 -63.58
CA GLY A 304 23.19 -8.65 -64.77
C GLY A 304 21.94 -9.51 -64.54
N LYS A 305 20.96 -8.98 -63.81
CA LYS A 305 19.52 -9.22 -64.02
C LYS A 305 18.77 -8.14 -63.24
N LYS A 306 17.74 -7.55 -63.86
CA LYS A 306 16.91 -6.43 -63.37
C LYS A 306 16.88 -6.34 -61.85
N GLU A 307 17.26 -5.17 -61.35
CA GLU A 307 17.17 -4.77 -59.94
C GLU A 307 15.82 -5.18 -59.36
N ARG A 308 15.85 -6.18 -58.47
CA ARG A 308 14.77 -6.39 -57.49
C ARG A 308 15.13 -5.52 -56.27
N GLY A 309 15.02 -4.20 -56.42
CA GLY A 309 14.59 -3.38 -55.29
C GLY A 309 13.28 -3.97 -54.80
N ILE A 310 13.06 -3.95 -53.47
CA ILE A 310 11.92 -4.55 -52.73
C ILE A 310 10.86 -4.97 -53.73
N GLN A 311 10.81 -6.26 -54.06
CA GLN A 311 9.80 -6.75 -54.96
C GLN A 311 8.49 -6.53 -54.19
N VAL A 312 7.85 -5.41 -54.46
CA VAL A 312 6.57 -4.99 -53.93
C VAL A 312 5.55 -5.96 -54.53
N VAL A 313 5.58 -7.21 -54.05
CA VAL A 313 4.80 -8.32 -54.62
C VAL A 313 3.31 -8.15 -54.31
N ARG A 314 2.91 -7.16 -53.50
CA ARG A 314 1.49 -6.79 -53.26
C ARG A 314 1.25 -5.31 -52.93
N SER A 315 1.73 -4.31 -53.70
CA SER A 315 1.26 -2.90 -53.54
C SER A 315 -0.15 -2.69 -54.09
N LYS A 316 -1.06 -3.58 -53.73
CA LYS A 316 -2.47 -3.24 -53.79
C LYS A 316 -2.73 -2.31 -52.62
N VAL A 317 -2.86 -1.02 -52.91
CA VAL A 317 -3.36 -0.05 -51.94
C VAL A 317 -4.84 -0.32 -51.73
N PHE A 318 -5.24 -0.61 -50.50
CA PHE A 318 -6.63 -0.81 -50.11
C PHE A 318 -7.20 0.48 -49.52
N LYS A 319 -8.48 0.74 -49.74
CA LYS A 319 -9.19 1.88 -49.14
C LYS A 319 -9.70 1.48 -47.76
N GLY A 320 -8.85 1.64 -46.74
CA GLY A 320 -9.11 1.37 -45.34
C GLY A 320 -8.96 -0.10 -44.91
N ARG A 321 -8.87 -0.31 -43.59
CA ARG A 321 -8.64 -1.60 -42.93
C ARG A 321 -9.65 -2.67 -43.36
N GLU A 322 -10.93 -2.33 -43.43
CA GLU A 322 -12.03 -3.24 -43.80
C GLU A 322 -11.79 -3.91 -45.18
N ARG A 323 -11.38 -3.13 -46.18
CA ARG A 323 -11.15 -3.65 -47.54
C ARG A 323 -9.85 -4.43 -47.66
N LEU A 324 -8.83 -4.08 -46.86
CA LEU A 324 -7.62 -4.88 -46.76
C LEU A 324 -8.00 -6.29 -46.26
N ILE A 325 -8.63 -6.38 -45.08
CA ILE A 325 -8.97 -7.67 -44.47
C ILE A 325 -9.93 -8.49 -45.34
N ALA A 326 -10.96 -7.87 -45.93
CA ALA A 326 -11.87 -8.56 -46.85
C ALA A 326 -11.17 -9.09 -48.13
N GLY A 327 -10.05 -8.47 -48.53
CA GLY A 327 -9.24 -8.89 -49.67
C GLY A 327 -8.23 -9.99 -49.37
N LEU A 328 -8.01 -10.32 -48.10
CA LEU A 328 -7.09 -11.36 -47.64
C LEU A 328 -7.86 -12.66 -47.38
N LYS A 329 -7.18 -13.81 -47.51
CA LYS A 329 -7.83 -15.11 -47.33
C LYS A 329 -8.22 -15.29 -45.86
N PRO A 330 -9.46 -15.70 -45.56
CA PRO A 330 -9.82 -16.12 -44.21
C PRO A 330 -9.13 -17.44 -43.84
N SER A 331 -9.08 -17.71 -42.53
CA SER A 331 -8.68 -18.98 -41.93
C SER A 331 -9.36 -20.19 -42.60
N ARG A 332 -8.66 -21.34 -42.71
CA ARG A 332 -9.16 -22.53 -43.41
C ARG A 332 -10.10 -23.31 -42.49
N THR A 333 -11.41 -23.20 -42.68
CA THR A 333 -12.39 -23.92 -41.86
C THR A 333 -12.31 -25.46 -41.99
N GLY A 334 -12.03 -26.12 -40.85
CA GLY A 334 -12.54 -27.42 -40.35
C GLY A 334 -12.42 -28.72 -41.16
N LYS A 335 -12.57 -28.74 -42.49
CA LYS A 335 -12.61 -30.00 -43.28
C LYS A 335 -11.43 -30.21 -44.22
N ALA A 336 -10.71 -29.14 -44.60
CA ALA A 336 -9.53 -29.22 -45.46
C ALA A 336 -8.21 -29.46 -44.67
N GLN A 337 -8.22 -29.26 -43.34
CA GLN A 337 -7.03 -29.30 -42.49
C GLN A 337 -6.53 -30.72 -42.14
N ALA A 338 -7.38 -31.75 -42.19
CA ALA A 338 -6.99 -33.12 -41.83
C ALA A 338 -5.86 -33.72 -42.71
N LYS A 339 -5.55 -33.08 -43.85
CA LYS A 339 -4.49 -33.53 -44.79
C LYS A 339 -3.20 -32.71 -44.73
N ALA A 340 -3.13 -31.64 -43.94
CA ALA A 340 -1.99 -30.70 -43.92
C ALA A 340 -1.40 -30.46 -42.53
N LYS A 341 -1.64 -31.34 -41.54
CA LYS A 341 -0.82 -31.35 -40.33
C LYS A 341 0.60 -31.75 -40.71
N THR A 342 1.52 -30.80 -40.71
CA THR A 342 2.94 -31.13 -40.69
C THR A 342 3.22 -31.80 -39.35
N ASN A 343 3.51 -33.11 -39.33
CA ASN A 343 3.95 -33.86 -38.15
C ASN A 343 5.37 -33.45 -37.67
N ARG A 344 5.78 -32.19 -37.88
CA ARG A 344 7.08 -31.70 -37.44
C ARG A 344 6.94 -31.23 -35.99
N PRO A 345 7.58 -31.91 -35.02
CA PRO A 345 7.51 -31.49 -33.62
C PRO A 345 8.21 -30.13 -33.44
N LEU A 346 7.83 -29.38 -32.39
CA LEU A 346 8.64 -28.24 -31.95
C LEU A 346 10.07 -28.70 -31.68
N GLN A 347 11.00 -27.78 -31.91
CA GLN A 347 12.42 -28.06 -31.73
C GLN A 347 12.89 -27.49 -30.40
N VAL A 348 13.83 -28.18 -29.75
CA VAL A 348 14.63 -27.62 -28.66
C VAL A 348 15.91 -27.04 -29.27
N ALA A 349 16.24 -25.79 -28.97
CA ALA A 349 17.48 -25.20 -29.48
C ALA A 349 18.70 -25.99 -28.98
N SER A 350 19.64 -26.34 -29.88
CA SER A 350 20.96 -26.86 -29.49
C SER A 350 22.00 -25.73 -29.59
N ALA A 351 22.75 -25.50 -28.51
CA ALA A 351 23.93 -24.63 -28.34
C ALA A 351 23.88 -23.15 -28.87
N LYS A 352 22.81 -22.70 -29.54
CA LYS A 352 22.68 -21.37 -30.19
C LYS A 352 21.54 -20.49 -29.67
N SER A 353 20.93 -20.84 -28.53
CA SER A 353 19.80 -20.08 -27.96
C SER A 353 20.13 -18.60 -27.68
N THR A 354 21.34 -18.31 -27.20
CA THR A 354 21.78 -16.94 -26.90
C THR A 354 21.91 -16.08 -28.16
N GLU A 355 22.43 -16.62 -29.26
CA GLU A 355 22.53 -15.90 -30.55
C GLU A 355 21.15 -15.63 -31.17
N MET A 356 20.15 -16.48 -30.92
CA MET A 356 18.79 -16.29 -31.45
C MET A 356 18.01 -15.23 -30.66
N ILE A 357 18.26 -15.10 -29.35
CA ILE A 357 17.60 -14.13 -28.47
C ILE A 357 18.24 -12.73 -28.55
N ALA A 358 19.55 -12.65 -28.79
CA ALA A 358 20.31 -11.39 -28.77
C ALA A 358 20.49 -10.71 -30.14
N ARG A 359 19.80 -11.17 -31.21
CA ARG A 359 19.90 -10.53 -32.54
C ARG A 359 19.38 -9.09 -32.49
N PRO A 360 20.08 -8.11 -33.10
CA PRO A 360 19.53 -6.77 -33.25
C PRO A 360 18.17 -6.79 -33.93
N ALA A 361 17.17 -6.19 -33.29
CA ALA A 361 15.79 -6.18 -33.77
C ALA A 361 15.05 -4.96 -33.23
N VAL A 362 14.02 -4.51 -33.96
CA VAL A 362 13.00 -3.62 -33.40
C VAL A 362 11.87 -4.50 -32.91
N VAL A 363 11.55 -4.38 -31.63
CA VAL A 363 10.49 -5.13 -30.96
C VAL A 363 9.24 -4.27 -30.93
N ILE A 364 8.09 -4.87 -31.23
CA ILE A 364 6.76 -4.29 -31.01
C ILE A 364 5.97 -5.32 -30.21
N ASP A 365 5.46 -4.95 -29.04
CA ASP A 365 4.88 -5.88 -28.08
C ASP A 365 3.40 -5.64 -27.77
N TYR A 366 2.69 -6.72 -27.43
CA TYR A 366 1.61 -6.65 -26.45
C TYR A 366 1.83 -7.67 -25.34
N VAL A 367 1.38 -7.29 -24.14
CA VAL A 367 1.49 -8.08 -22.92
C VAL A 367 0.10 -8.25 -22.34
N THR A 368 -0.28 -9.50 -22.05
CA THR A 368 -1.39 -9.77 -21.14
C THR A 368 -0.86 -9.74 -19.71
N LEU A 369 -1.57 -9.07 -18.81
CA LEU A 369 -1.26 -9.06 -17.38
C LEU A 369 -2.32 -9.85 -16.64
N ASN A 370 -1.90 -10.77 -15.76
CA ASN A 370 -2.81 -11.39 -14.80
C ASN A 370 -3.27 -10.32 -13.80
N THR A 371 -4.57 -10.09 -13.72
CA THR A 371 -5.22 -9.03 -12.92
C THR A 371 -6.29 -9.57 -11.99
N SER A 372 -6.30 -10.88 -11.72
CA SER A 372 -7.25 -11.54 -10.80
C SER A 372 -7.14 -11.06 -9.35
N GLN A 373 -6.08 -10.33 -8.99
CA GLN A 373 -5.96 -9.66 -7.69
C GLN A 373 -6.63 -8.29 -7.74
N SER A 374 -7.95 -8.26 -7.51
CA SER A 374 -8.76 -7.04 -7.45
C SER A 374 -9.08 -6.60 -6.02
N ASP A 375 -9.19 -5.29 -5.79
CA ASP A 375 -9.64 -4.69 -4.52
C ASP A 375 -8.83 -5.14 -3.30
N TYR A 376 -7.51 -5.21 -3.48
CA TYR A 376 -6.59 -5.71 -2.46
C TYR A 376 -6.48 -4.75 -1.26
N LEU A 377 -6.43 -5.32 -0.06
CA LEU A 377 -6.26 -4.60 1.20
C LEU A 377 -4.88 -4.87 1.80
N PHE A 378 -4.00 -3.87 1.77
CA PHE A 378 -2.78 -3.87 2.58
C PHE A 378 -3.15 -3.51 4.03
N LYS A 379 -3.08 -4.50 4.91
CA LYS A 379 -3.50 -4.42 6.31
C LYS A 379 -2.47 -3.69 7.15
N GLY A 380 -2.94 -2.79 8.02
CA GLY A 380 -2.11 -1.93 8.87
C GLY A 380 -1.31 -2.63 9.98
N ASP A 381 -1.51 -3.94 10.17
CA ASP A 381 -0.85 -4.81 11.15
C ASP A 381 0.04 -5.88 10.51
N THR A 382 0.23 -5.83 9.18
CA THR A 382 0.90 -6.87 8.41
C THR A 382 2.16 -6.35 7.72
N THR A 383 3.23 -7.15 7.74
CA THR A 383 4.41 -6.95 6.89
C THR A 383 4.25 -7.77 5.61
N TYR A 384 4.50 -7.14 4.47
CA TYR A 384 4.45 -7.76 3.14
C TYR A 384 5.87 -7.86 2.55
N TYR A 385 6.18 -8.96 1.88
CA TYR A 385 7.42 -9.14 1.12
C TYR A 385 7.11 -9.35 -0.36
N VAL A 386 7.36 -8.32 -1.17
CA VAL A 386 7.13 -8.31 -2.61
C VAL A 386 8.36 -8.87 -3.32
N THR A 387 8.21 -10.05 -3.93
CA THR A 387 9.30 -10.77 -4.61
C THR A 387 9.30 -10.62 -6.13
N ALA A 388 8.23 -10.06 -6.71
CA ALA A 388 8.12 -9.70 -8.12
C ALA A 388 6.95 -8.73 -8.30
N SER A 389 6.60 -8.39 -9.54
CA SER A 389 5.41 -7.59 -9.85
C SER A 389 4.13 -8.13 -9.20
N VAL A 390 3.37 -7.23 -8.59
CA VAL A 390 2.03 -7.47 -8.06
C VAL A 390 1.07 -6.53 -8.77
N ASN A 391 0.23 -7.07 -9.65
CA ASN A 391 -0.78 -6.33 -10.40
C ASN A 391 -2.07 -6.21 -9.58
N LEU A 392 -2.42 -4.98 -9.22
CA LEU A 392 -3.58 -4.63 -8.41
C LEU A 392 -4.65 -4.01 -9.31
N ASN A 393 -5.76 -4.72 -9.49
CA ASN A 393 -6.91 -4.26 -10.28
C ASN A 393 -8.07 -3.81 -9.37
N GLY A 394 -9.14 -3.28 -9.94
CA GLY A 394 -10.34 -2.89 -9.22
C GLY A 394 -10.32 -1.45 -8.68
N SER A 395 -11.49 -0.97 -8.29
CA SER A 395 -11.71 0.42 -7.86
C SER A 395 -11.60 0.63 -6.34
N ASN A 396 -11.21 -0.41 -5.59
CA ASN A 396 -11.25 -0.39 -4.14
C ASN A 396 -9.99 -1.02 -3.50
N ASN A 397 -8.82 -0.97 -4.16
CA ASN A 397 -7.57 -1.30 -3.47
C ASN A 397 -7.32 -0.27 -2.35
N LYS A 398 -6.86 -0.74 -1.20
CA LYS A 398 -6.67 0.07 0.01
C LYS A 398 -5.32 -0.16 0.62
N LEU A 399 -4.66 0.94 0.98
CA LEU A 399 -3.46 0.95 1.80
C LEU A 399 -3.80 1.50 3.18
N GLU A 400 -3.85 0.63 4.19
CA GLU A 400 -4.05 1.08 5.57
C GLU A 400 -2.75 1.60 6.20
N GLY A 401 -2.90 2.61 7.06
CA GLY A 401 -1.81 3.06 7.92
C GLY A 401 -1.26 1.96 8.82
N GLY A 402 0.06 1.90 8.95
CA GLY A 402 0.80 0.91 9.73
C GLY A 402 1.30 -0.28 8.91
N ALA A 403 0.86 -0.44 7.66
CA ALA A 403 1.37 -1.49 6.79
C ALA A 403 2.87 -1.27 6.47
N VAL A 404 3.64 -2.35 6.45
CA VAL A 404 5.05 -2.32 6.02
C VAL A 404 5.21 -3.23 4.81
N ILE A 405 5.70 -2.69 3.70
CA ILE A 405 5.86 -3.38 2.43
C ILE A 405 7.34 -3.39 2.09
N LYS A 406 7.91 -4.59 1.96
CA LYS A 406 9.33 -4.81 1.72
C LYS A 406 9.55 -5.38 0.32
N PHE A 407 10.52 -4.86 -0.40
CA PHE A 407 10.81 -5.26 -1.78
C PHE A 407 12.10 -6.10 -1.86
N ALA A 408 12.11 -7.08 -2.76
CA ALA A 408 13.32 -7.78 -3.17
C ALA A 408 14.24 -6.87 -4.02
N SER A 409 15.52 -7.24 -4.10
CA SER A 409 16.56 -6.51 -4.86
C SER A 409 16.77 -7.04 -6.28
N ASP A 410 15.92 -7.94 -6.76
CA ASP A 410 16.06 -8.59 -8.08
C ASP A 410 15.70 -7.68 -9.28
N GLY A 411 15.23 -6.46 -9.01
CA GLY A 411 14.88 -5.48 -10.03
C GLY A 411 13.48 -5.66 -10.64
N THR A 412 12.70 -6.65 -10.20
CA THR A 412 11.35 -6.95 -10.72
C THR A 412 10.23 -6.67 -9.71
N ALA A 413 10.56 -6.54 -8.42
CA ALA A 413 9.59 -6.26 -7.38
C ALA A 413 8.92 -4.88 -7.59
N ALA A 414 7.59 -4.87 -7.75
CA ALA A 414 6.79 -3.66 -7.95
C ALA A 414 5.34 -3.87 -7.55
N LEU A 415 4.66 -2.80 -7.10
CA LEU A 415 3.21 -2.78 -6.96
C LEU A 415 2.60 -1.99 -8.12
N ASN A 416 1.96 -2.71 -9.04
CA ASN A 416 1.37 -2.15 -10.25
C ASN A 416 -0.13 -1.90 -10.03
N VAL A 417 -0.49 -0.66 -9.75
CA VAL A 417 -1.88 -0.22 -9.55
C VAL A 417 -2.51 0.06 -10.92
N MET A 418 -3.21 -0.94 -11.46
CA MET A 418 -3.97 -0.83 -12.72
C MET A 418 -5.34 -0.16 -12.50
N GLY A 419 -5.88 -0.28 -11.28
CA GLY A 419 -7.10 0.38 -10.85
C GLY A 419 -6.84 1.62 -10.00
N THR A 420 -7.57 1.77 -8.90
CA THR A 420 -7.35 2.86 -7.93
C THR A 420 -6.72 2.33 -6.65
N LEU A 421 -5.96 3.18 -5.95
CA LEU A 421 -5.45 2.90 -4.61
C LEU A 421 -5.87 4.01 -3.64
N THR A 422 -6.68 3.65 -2.66
CA THR A 422 -7.11 4.55 -1.59
C THR A 422 -6.17 4.44 -0.40
N CYS A 423 -5.50 5.54 -0.04
CA CYS A 423 -4.66 5.61 1.15
C CYS A 423 -5.50 5.92 2.40
N ASN A 424 -5.75 4.89 3.22
CA ASN A 424 -6.32 5.00 4.57
C ASN A 424 -5.22 5.18 5.64
N THR A 425 -4.17 5.89 5.27
CA THR A 425 -3.04 6.30 6.11
C THR A 425 -3.37 7.66 6.75
N THR A 426 -2.82 7.92 7.94
CA THR A 426 -3.11 9.15 8.71
C THR A 426 -1.84 9.65 9.41
N PRO A 427 -1.85 10.87 10.00
CA PRO A 427 -0.78 11.31 10.89
C PRO A 427 -0.44 10.26 11.95
N TYR A 428 0.86 10.11 12.23
CA TYR A 428 1.42 9.08 13.14
C TYR A 428 1.05 7.63 12.79
N ARG A 429 0.52 7.37 11.60
CA ARG A 429 0.22 6.04 11.11
C ARG A 429 0.43 5.95 9.59
N PRO A 430 1.66 6.21 9.11
CA PRO A 430 1.98 6.09 7.69
C PRO A 430 2.04 4.63 7.25
N ALA A 431 2.10 4.40 5.94
CA ALA A 431 2.58 3.14 5.38
C ALA A 431 4.06 3.26 4.99
N ILE A 432 4.85 2.20 5.23
CA ILE A 432 6.28 2.18 4.91
C ILE A 432 6.54 1.19 3.78
N LEU A 433 7.19 1.67 2.72
CA LEU A 433 7.65 0.91 1.56
C LEU A 433 9.19 0.94 1.56
N THR A 434 9.84 -0.20 1.78
CA THR A 434 11.30 -0.25 2.00
C THR A 434 11.94 -1.55 1.46
N ALA A 435 13.25 -1.70 1.64
CA ALA A 435 14.02 -2.88 1.25
C ALA A 435 13.73 -4.11 2.14
N LYS A 436 13.87 -5.34 1.61
CA LYS A 436 13.85 -6.55 2.45
C LYS A 436 14.90 -6.53 3.56
N ASP A 437 16.03 -5.86 3.29
CA ASP A 437 17.20 -5.80 4.16
C ASP A 437 17.14 -4.63 5.17
N ASP A 438 16.07 -3.83 5.14
CA ASP A 438 15.79 -2.81 6.15
C ASP A 438 15.11 -3.45 7.37
N ASN A 439 15.84 -3.54 8.49
CA ASN A 439 15.32 -4.09 9.75
C ASN A 439 14.78 -3.00 10.70
N SER A 440 14.72 -1.73 10.28
CA SER A 440 14.23 -0.62 11.11
C SER A 440 12.70 -0.54 11.17
N ALA A 441 11.99 -1.17 10.23
CA ALA A 441 10.53 -1.18 10.16
C ALA A 441 9.99 -2.57 9.80
N GLY A 442 8.90 -3.00 10.42
CA GLY A 442 8.25 -4.28 10.13
C GLY A 442 9.05 -5.50 10.54
N GLU A 443 8.53 -6.66 10.15
CA GLU A 443 9.18 -7.96 10.37
C GLU A 443 10.53 -8.05 9.67
N THR A 444 11.50 -8.70 10.30
CA THR A 444 12.75 -9.07 9.63
C THR A 444 12.45 -10.21 8.65
N ILE A 445 12.69 -9.98 7.36
CA ILE A 445 12.51 -10.99 6.32
C ILE A 445 13.64 -12.02 6.42
N SER A 446 13.32 -13.30 6.24
CA SER A 446 14.31 -14.37 6.24
C SER A 446 15.43 -14.07 5.22
N GLY A 447 16.68 -14.23 5.64
CA GLY A 447 17.85 -13.88 4.83
C GLY A 447 18.11 -12.38 4.68
N SER A 448 17.49 -11.51 5.50
CA SER A 448 17.85 -10.10 5.59
C SER A 448 19.31 -9.93 6.04
N THR A 449 20.03 -9.01 5.39
CA THR A 449 21.40 -8.62 5.78
C THR A 449 21.43 -7.57 6.89
N GLY A 450 20.29 -6.93 7.17
CA GLY A 450 20.20 -5.76 8.05
C GLY A 450 20.87 -4.49 7.51
N ASN A 451 21.34 -4.50 6.26
CA ASN A 451 21.95 -3.35 5.62
C ASN A 451 21.34 -3.12 4.22
N PRO A 452 20.36 -2.22 4.09
CA PRO A 452 19.70 -1.94 2.81
C PRO A 452 20.49 -0.99 1.89
N THR A 453 21.72 -0.59 2.26
CA THR A 453 22.47 0.46 1.54
C THR A 453 23.43 -0.06 0.46
N THR A 454 23.51 -1.38 0.26
CA THR A 454 24.42 -2.00 -0.71
C THR A 454 23.88 -1.99 -2.14
N THR A 455 22.57 -1.84 -2.32
CA THR A 455 21.88 -1.79 -3.62
C THR A 455 20.61 -0.92 -3.51
N TYR A 456 19.90 -0.76 -4.62
CA TYR A 456 18.51 -0.31 -4.65
C TYR A 456 17.56 -1.50 -4.79
N TYR A 457 16.33 -1.32 -4.33
CA TYR A 457 15.23 -2.28 -4.33
C TYR A 457 14.06 -1.63 -5.09
N ALA A 458 13.03 -2.38 -5.49
CA ALA A 458 11.82 -1.84 -6.10
C ALA A 458 12.00 -0.99 -7.39
N ASN A 459 11.39 -1.41 -8.49
CA ASN A 459 11.54 -0.74 -9.78
C ASN A 459 10.24 -0.74 -10.60
N PRO A 460 9.26 0.12 -10.26
CA PRO A 460 9.19 1.03 -9.11
C PRO A 460 8.54 0.43 -7.86
N ALA A 461 8.57 1.14 -6.72
CA ALA A 461 7.82 0.75 -5.52
C ALA A 461 6.31 0.80 -5.75
N LEU A 462 5.81 1.86 -6.39
CA LEU A 462 4.43 1.97 -6.85
C LEU A 462 4.40 2.47 -8.30
N TYR A 463 3.66 1.74 -9.14
CA TYR A 463 3.37 2.11 -10.51
C TYR A 463 1.88 2.37 -10.65
N PHE A 464 1.49 3.53 -11.17
CA PHE A 464 0.10 3.90 -11.43
C PHE A 464 -0.16 3.93 -12.94
N ASP A 465 -1.15 3.15 -13.39
CA ASP A 465 -1.59 3.09 -14.79
C ASP A 465 -2.92 3.86 -15.03
N GLY A 466 -3.36 4.64 -14.05
CA GLY A 466 -4.59 5.45 -14.10
C GLY A 466 -4.32 6.94 -14.34
N SER A 467 -5.36 7.71 -14.68
CA SER A 467 -5.27 9.16 -14.95
C SER A 467 -5.25 10.05 -13.69
N SER A 468 -5.41 9.46 -12.51
CA SER A 468 -5.25 10.16 -11.23
C SER A 468 -4.90 9.20 -10.10
N SER A 469 -4.21 9.71 -9.10
CA SER A 469 -3.98 9.03 -7.82
C SER A 469 -3.72 10.05 -6.73
N ASP A 470 -4.09 9.71 -5.50
CA ASP A 470 -3.81 10.52 -4.30
C ASP A 470 -3.07 9.67 -3.28
N VAL A 471 -1.74 9.77 -3.30
CA VAL A 471 -0.87 9.05 -2.38
C VAL A 471 -0.56 9.96 -1.19
N LYS A 472 -0.85 9.51 0.03
CA LYS A 472 -0.63 10.33 1.23
C LYS A 472 -0.08 9.54 2.42
N TYR A 473 0.69 10.21 3.28
CA TYR A 473 1.27 9.61 4.50
C TYR A 473 2.01 8.30 4.21
N VAL A 474 2.90 8.32 3.22
CA VAL A 474 3.74 7.19 2.85
C VAL A 474 5.21 7.53 3.04
N ARG A 475 6.00 6.53 3.43
CA ARG A 475 7.46 6.59 3.35
C ARG A 475 7.94 5.56 2.35
N VAL A 476 8.72 6.00 1.37
CA VAL A 476 9.40 5.14 0.41
C VAL A 476 10.90 5.25 0.63
N ALA A 477 11.59 4.13 0.82
CA ALA A 477 13.02 4.12 1.03
C ALA A 477 13.76 3.04 0.26
N HIS A 478 15.03 3.31 -0.06
CA HIS A 478 15.93 2.41 -0.80
C HIS A 478 15.43 2.01 -2.19
N ALA A 479 14.44 2.73 -2.73
CA ALA A 479 13.82 2.38 -3.99
C ALA A 479 14.69 2.82 -5.18
N GLN A 480 14.82 2.00 -6.22
CA GLN A 480 15.42 2.44 -7.48
C GLN A 480 14.50 3.50 -8.09
N LYS A 481 13.20 3.17 -8.17
CA LYS A 481 12.16 4.11 -8.58
C LYS A 481 11.07 4.14 -7.51
N GLY A 482 10.71 5.33 -7.02
CA GLY A 482 9.69 5.50 -5.99
C GLY A 482 8.28 5.34 -6.54
N LEU A 483 7.67 6.46 -6.93
CA LEU A 483 6.34 6.50 -7.55
C LEU A 483 6.47 6.79 -9.04
N LYS A 484 5.98 5.88 -9.88
CA LYS A 484 5.86 6.09 -11.33
C LYS A 484 4.40 6.29 -11.71
N TYR A 485 4.13 7.40 -12.39
CA TYR A 485 2.82 7.74 -12.92
C TYR A 485 2.91 7.64 -14.43
N ASN A 486 2.13 6.74 -15.01
CA ASN A 486 1.94 6.66 -16.44
C ASN A 486 0.67 7.48 -16.81
N PHE A 487 0.57 7.96 -18.05
CA PHE A 487 -0.55 8.72 -18.63
C PHE A 487 -0.63 10.22 -18.39
N PHE A 488 -1.38 10.86 -19.30
CA PHE A 488 -1.98 12.17 -19.12
C PHE A 488 -2.98 12.13 -17.97
N GLY A 489 -2.63 12.85 -16.90
CA GLY A 489 -3.37 12.78 -15.65
C GLY A 489 -2.92 13.81 -14.64
N THR A 490 -3.72 13.98 -13.58
CA THR A 490 -3.34 14.78 -12.42
C THR A 490 -3.22 13.86 -11.21
N HIS A 491 -2.02 13.79 -10.66
CA HIS A 491 -1.69 12.99 -9.50
C HIS A 491 -1.33 13.90 -8.32
N SER A 492 -1.53 13.41 -7.11
CA SER A 492 -1.07 14.05 -5.88
C SER A 492 -0.25 13.09 -5.04
N VAL A 493 0.80 13.65 -4.43
CA VAL A 493 1.55 13.04 -3.36
C VAL A 493 1.65 14.03 -2.20
N GLN A 494 1.20 13.61 -1.01
CA GLN A 494 1.00 14.49 0.13
C GLN A 494 1.57 13.92 1.42
N HIS A 495 2.25 14.73 2.24
CA HIS A 495 2.80 14.29 3.53
C HIS A 495 3.69 13.04 3.41
N ALA A 496 4.52 12.99 2.37
CA ALA A 496 5.29 11.80 2.00
C ALA A 496 6.79 12.00 2.21
N GLN A 497 7.50 10.91 2.47
CA GLN A 497 8.94 10.89 2.71
C GLN A 497 9.61 9.92 1.74
N PHE A 498 10.64 10.37 1.05
CA PHE A 498 11.46 9.58 0.14
C PHE A 498 12.91 9.62 0.61
N VAL A 499 13.46 8.48 1.02
CA VAL A 499 14.80 8.42 1.61
C VAL A 499 15.65 7.40 0.86
N ARG A 500 16.77 7.86 0.30
CA ARG A 500 17.68 7.01 -0.48
C ARG A 500 16.94 6.33 -1.64
N CYS A 501 16.13 7.09 -2.37
CA CYS A 501 15.54 6.62 -3.62
C CYS A 501 16.38 7.15 -4.78
N GLU A 502 16.81 6.31 -5.72
CA GLU A 502 17.60 6.80 -6.87
C GLU A 502 16.78 7.83 -7.66
N ARG A 503 15.53 7.50 -7.98
CA ARG A 503 14.55 8.35 -8.66
C ARG A 503 13.20 8.29 -7.91
N PRO A 504 12.87 9.22 -7.00
CA PRO A 504 11.70 9.10 -6.14
C PRO A 504 10.37 9.38 -6.85
N LEU A 505 10.30 10.35 -7.77
CA LEU A 505 9.04 10.78 -8.39
C LEU A 505 9.17 10.79 -9.92
N LEU A 506 8.36 9.99 -10.59
CA LEU A 506 8.43 9.78 -12.02
C LEU A 506 7.11 10.10 -12.74
N PRO A 507 6.78 11.40 -12.94
CA PRO A 507 5.57 11.81 -13.65
C PRO A 507 5.77 11.74 -15.17
N TYR A 508 5.39 10.63 -15.80
CA TYR A 508 5.52 10.45 -17.25
C TYR A 508 4.22 10.94 -17.92
N TYR A 509 4.29 11.99 -18.74
CA TYR A 509 3.11 12.66 -19.33
C TYR A 509 2.10 13.21 -18.28
N ALA A 510 2.51 13.32 -17.02
CA ALA A 510 1.61 13.62 -15.91
C ALA A 510 1.82 15.02 -15.33
N THR A 511 0.73 15.56 -14.76
CA THR A 511 0.78 16.64 -13.78
C THR A 511 0.88 16.06 -12.38
N LEU A 512 1.91 16.44 -11.62
CA LEU A 512 2.10 16.00 -10.24
C LEU A 512 1.99 17.17 -9.26
N ASN A 513 1.06 17.09 -8.32
CA ASN A 513 0.99 17.97 -7.16
C ASN A 513 1.74 17.33 -5.98
N ALA A 514 2.91 17.87 -5.64
CA ALA A 514 3.72 17.41 -4.52
C ALA A 514 3.56 18.38 -3.34
N ARG A 515 2.87 17.95 -2.27
CA ARG A 515 2.50 18.82 -1.14
C ARG A 515 3.07 18.30 0.18
N ASN A 516 3.89 19.12 0.84
CA ASN A 516 4.60 18.72 2.06
C ASN A 516 5.33 17.37 1.89
N VAL A 517 6.30 17.34 0.98
CA VAL A 517 7.05 16.13 0.61
C VAL A 517 8.51 16.30 0.99
N LEU A 518 9.13 15.27 1.56
CA LEU A 518 10.55 15.23 1.85
C LEU A 518 11.25 14.25 0.90
N VAL A 519 12.33 14.70 0.25
CA VAL A 519 13.22 13.88 -0.56
C VAL A 519 14.63 14.04 -0.02
N HIS A 520 15.22 12.95 0.48
CA HIS A 520 16.57 12.93 1.01
C HIS A 520 17.42 11.88 0.31
N ASN A 521 18.60 12.27 -0.17
CA ASN A 521 19.57 11.41 -0.83
C ASN A 521 19.01 10.75 -2.11
N ALA A 522 18.82 11.55 -3.16
CA ALA A 522 18.36 11.07 -4.46
C ALA A 522 19.40 11.33 -5.56
N ASN A 523 19.35 10.57 -6.66
CA ASN A 523 20.08 10.99 -7.86
C ASN A 523 19.30 12.10 -8.56
N THR A 524 18.08 11.80 -9.03
CA THR A 524 17.23 12.72 -9.77
C THR A 524 15.84 12.76 -9.15
N VAL A 525 15.38 13.91 -8.66
CA VAL A 525 14.11 14.01 -7.90
C VAL A 525 12.89 13.77 -8.78
N PHE A 526 12.77 14.53 -9.87
CA PHE A 526 11.72 14.39 -10.87
C PHE A 526 12.29 13.82 -12.16
N ASP A 527 11.83 12.65 -12.57
CA ASP A 527 12.31 12.00 -13.80
C ASP A 527 11.14 11.62 -14.70
N SER A 528 11.07 12.19 -15.89
CA SER A 528 10.02 11.87 -16.87
C SER A 528 10.53 11.01 -18.03
N SER A 529 11.75 10.48 -17.96
CA SER A 529 12.45 9.81 -19.06
C SER A 529 12.38 10.67 -20.33
N SER A 530 11.94 10.16 -21.47
CA SER A 530 11.77 10.88 -22.74
C SER A 530 10.56 11.83 -22.78
N ASN A 531 9.71 11.85 -21.76
CA ASN A 531 8.36 12.45 -21.83
C ASN A 531 8.31 13.83 -21.16
N PRO A 532 7.37 14.72 -21.54
CA PRO A 532 7.14 15.97 -20.82
C PRO A 532 6.47 15.72 -19.45
N MET A 533 6.71 16.63 -18.49
CA MET A 533 6.08 16.63 -17.17
C MET A 533 5.68 18.02 -16.69
N THR A 534 4.66 18.10 -15.83
CA THR A 534 4.29 19.30 -15.09
C THR A 534 4.31 18.99 -13.59
N VAL A 535 5.05 19.75 -12.80
CA VAL A 535 5.11 19.56 -11.35
C VAL A 535 4.71 20.84 -10.62
N ASN A 536 3.74 20.74 -9.71
CA ASN A 536 3.38 21.78 -8.77
C ASN A 536 3.81 21.34 -7.37
N ALA A 537 4.92 21.90 -6.88
CA ALA A 537 5.45 21.62 -5.55
C ALA A 537 5.07 22.74 -4.57
N GLU A 538 4.49 22.34 -3.44
CA GLU A 538 4.21 23.22 -2.29
C GLU A 538 4.83 22.57 -1.04
N HIS A 539 5.72 23.27 -0.33
CA HIS A 539 6.40 22.73 0.86
C HIS A 539 7.20 21.43 0.59
N LEU A 540 7.81 21.30 -0.59
CA LEU A 540 8.77 20.24 -0.89
C LEU A 540 10.12 20.56 -0.21
N THR A 541 10.74 19.60 0.46
CA THR A 541 12.15 19.68 0.84
C THR A 541 12.95 18.64 0.08
N VAL A 542 13.96 19.09 -0.66
CA VAL A 542 14.98 18.24 -1.27
C VAL A 542 16.29 18.49 -0.55
N ASN A 543 16.87 17.44 0.02
CA ASN A 543 18.21 17.50 0.60
C ASN A 543 19.11 16.42 -0.01
N THR A 544 20.25 16.81 -0.54
CA THR A 544 21.22 15.92 -1.20
C THR A 544 20.63 15.27 -2.46
N ALA A 545 20.75 15.98 -3.59
CA ALA A 545 20.38 15.46 -4.91
C ALA A 545 21.40 15.85 -5.99
N SER A 546 21.61 14.97 -6.98
CA SER A 546 22.41 15.34 -8.15
C SER A 546 21.63 16.30 -9.06
N TYR A 547 20.36 15.95 -9.34
CA TYR A 547 19.49 16.72 -10.21
C TYR A 547 18.11 16.94 -9.59
N LEU A 548 17.56 18.14 -9.72
CA LEU A 548 16.15 18.38 -9.40
C LEU A 548 15.22 17.74 -10.44
N ALA A 549 15.55 17.83 -11.73
CA ALA A 549 14.75 17.20 -12.78
C ALA A 549 15.56 16.67 -13.98
N TYR A 550 15.02 15.63 -14.61
CA TYR A 550 15.42 15.13 -15.93
C TYR A 550 14.18 14.95 -16.82
N ALA A 551 14.24 15.48 -18.05
CA ALA A 551 13.26 15.25 -19.10
C ALA A 551 13.95 15.15 -20.46
N GLY A 552 13.65 14.13 -21.25
CA GLY A 552 14.26 13.89 -22.56
C GLY A 552 13.68 14.78 -23.67
N SER A 553 12.50 15.36 -23.45
CA SER A 553 11.85 16.32 -24.35
C SER A 553 11.68 17.70 -23.71
N THR A 554 11.68 18.74 -24.54
CA THR A 554 11.39 20.12 -24.13
C THR A 554 9.93 20.30 -23.76
N GLY A 555 9.62 21.27 -22.88
CA GLY A 555 8.24 21.59 -22.47
C GLY A 555 7.90 21.15 -21.05
N SER A 556 8.82 20.46 -20.36
CA SER A 556 8.68 20.12 -18.94
C SER A 556 8.82 21.35 -18.04
N ASN A 557 8.02 21.40 -16.98
CA ASN A 557 8.05 22.50 -16.01
C ASN A 557 7.91 22.02 -14.56
N VAL A 558 8.63 22.69 -13.67
CA VAL A 558 8.54 22.54 -12.21
C VAL A 558 8.26 23.91 -11.60
N LYS A 559 7.08 24.05 -10.97
CA LYS A 559 6.67 25.23 -10.20
C LYS A 559 6.76 24.92 -8.72
N ALA A 560 7.56 25.68 -7.97
CA ALA A 560 7.81 25.45 -6.55
C ALA A 560 7.40 26.66 -5.69
N THR A 561 6.58 26.45 -4.67
CA THR A 561 6.20 27.46 -3.67
C THR A 561 6.55 26.97 -2.28
N ASN A 562 7.17 27.80 -1.46
CA ASN A 562 7.56 27.48 -0.09
C ASN A 562 8.45 26.23 0.05
N CYS A 563 9.22 25.89 -0.97
CA CYS A 563 10.05 24.68 -0.99
C CYS A 563 11.46 24.97 -0.47
N VAL A 564 12.18 23.95 -0.01
CA VAL A 564 13.60 24.02 0.36
C VAL A 564 14.43 23.11 -0.54
N PHE A 565 15.48 23.66 -1.14
CA PHE A 565 16.47 22.93 -1.93
C PHE A 565 17.84 23.06 -1.25
N ALA A 566 18.27 21.98 -0.61
CA ALA A 566 19.54 21.88 0.11
C ALA A 566 20.46 20.86 -0.58
N SER A 567 21.71 21.23 -0.83
CA SER A 567 22.71 20.33 -1.42
C SER A 567 22.23 19.70 -2.74
N VAL A 568 21.61 20.50 -3.61
CA VAL A 568 21.18 20.09 -4.96
C VAL A 568 22.24 20.55 -5.95
N THR A 569 22.88 19.61 -6.64
CA THR A 569 24.04 19.92 -7.50
C THR A 569 23.64 20.70 -8.75
N SER A 570 22.54 20.33 -9.40
CA SER A 570 22.04 21.00 -10.62
C SER A 570 20.52 20.94 -10.69
N LEU A 571 19.90 21.96 -11.31
CA LEU A 571 18.44 21.97 -11.49
C LEU A 571 18.01 20.97 -12.57
N SER A 572 18.67 20.97 -13.72
CA SER A 572 18.38 20.05 -14.81
C SER A 572 19.65 19.31 -15.25
N ALA A 573 19.49 18.03 -15.57
CA ALA A 573 20.55 17.20 -16.12
C ALA A 573 20.87 17.52 -17.60
N ASN A 574 19.92 18.07 -18.36
CA ASN A 574 20.07 18.31 -19.81
C ASN A 574 19.45 19.63 -20.33
N GLY A 575 18.86 20.46 -19.45
CA GLY A 575 18.34 21.78 -19.81
C GLY A 575 16.91 21.81 -20.36
N ASN A 576 16.22 20.66 -20.45
CA ASN A 576 14.89 20.57 -21.04
C ASN A 576 13.72 20.95 -20.10
N THR A 577 14.02 21.23 -18.83
CA THR A 577 13.03 21.56 -17.80
C THR A 577 13.11 23.04 -17.42
N THR A 578 11.96 23.70 -17.38
CA THR A 578 11.82 25.08 -16.89
C THR A 578 11.47 25.09 -15.40
N PHE A 579 12.05 26.02 -14.64
CA PHE A 579 11.83 26.14 -13.20
C PHE A 579 11.25 27.51 -12.87
N SER A 580 10.18 27.53 -12.07
CA SER A 580 9.49 28.75 -11.66
C SER A 580 8.92 28.62 -10.25
N GLY A 581 8.31 29.69 -9.73
CA GLY A 581 7.65 29.70 -8.43
C GLY A 581 8.15 30.82 -7.52
N GLN A 582 7.85 30.74 -6.21
CA GLN A 582 8.07 31.83 -5.27
C GLN A 582 8.42 31.37 -3.85
N ASN A 583 9.13 32.20 -3.09
CA ASN A 583 9.42 31.99 -1.67
C ASN A 583 10.11 30.64 -1.40
N ASN A 584 11.13 30.28 -2.18
CA ASN A 584 11.86 29.03 -1.99
C ASN A 584 13.18 29.25 -1.24
N GLY A 585 13.53 28.32 -0.35
CA GLY A 585 14.76 28.27 0.41
C GLY A 585 15.87 27.54 -0.34
N PHE A 586 17.09 28.08 -0.34
CA PHE A 586 18.25 27.49 -1.03
C PHE A 586 19.47 27.43 -0.10
N TYR A 587 20.09 26.26 0.02
CA TYR A 587 21.37 26.05 0.73
C TYR A 587 22.28 25.16 -0.11
N SER A 588 23.43 25.66 -0.55
CA SER A 588 24.32 24.91 -1.45
C SER A 588 23.59 24.33 -2.68
N ALA A 589 22.74 25.15 -3.31
CA ALA A 589 21.91 24.79 -4.47
C ALA A 589 21.71 26.01 -5.40
N PRO A 590 21.53 25.83 -6.72
CA PRO A 590 21.17 26.90 -7.63
C PRO A 590 19.80 27.48 -7.29
N ASN A 591 19.67 28.81 -7.31
CA ASN A 591 18.41 29.51 -7.05
C ASN A 591 17.57 29.69 -8.33
N PHE A 592 16.26 29.80 -8.16
CA PHE A 592 15.30 30.09 -9.23
C PHE A 592 14.00 30.68 -8.66
N GLY A 593 13.13 31.21 -9.52
CA GLY A 593 11.85 31.80 -9.13
C GLY A 593 11.97 33.21 -8.52
N SER A 594 10.88 33.69 -7.93
CA SER A 594 10.82 34.99 -7.26
C SER A 594 11.00 34.86 -5.74
N SER A 595 11.51 35.92 -5.11
CA SER A 595 11.74 35.99 -3.66
C SER A 595 12.52 34.80 -3.07
N PRO A 596 13.67 34.39 -3.65
CA PRO A 596 14.46 33.29 -3.10
C PRO A 596 15.04 33.67 -1.73
N VAL A 597 15.02 32.73 -0.79
CA VAL A 597 15.65 32.86 0.53
C VAL A 597 16.88 31.98 0.55
N THR A 598 18.07 32.57 0.55
CA THR A 598 19.33 31.83 0.56
C THR A 598 19.88 31.70 1.98
N SER A 599 20.35 30.52 2.36
CA SER A 599 21.07 30.30 3.63
C SER A 599 22.56 30.02 3.35
N THR A 600 23.45 30.54 4.21
CA THR A 600 24.89 30.25 4.19
C THR A 600 25.30 29.19 5.19
N SER A 601 24.41 28.80 6.11
CA SER A 601 24.58 27.71 7.06
C SER A 601 23.59 26.59 6.77
N ASN A 602 23.90 25.37 7.22
CA ASN A 602 22.95 24.25 7.12
C ASN A 602 21.60 24.65 7.74
N PRO A 603 20.50 24.64 6.97
CA PRO A 603 19.19 25.08 7.46
C PRO A 603 18.52 24.06 8.38
N PHE A 604 19.08 22.85 8.51
CA PHE A 604 18.50 21.76 9.27
C PHE A 604 19.28 21.41 10.54
N GLN A 605 18.57 20.86 11.51
CA GLN A 605 19.10 20.18 12.69
C GLN A 605 18.42 18.82 12.85
N SER A 606 19.08 17.90 13.55
CA SER A 606 18.59 16.53 13.72
C SER A 606 18.35 16.23 15.19
N VAL A 607 17.23 15.56 15.49
CA VAL A 607 17.00 14.88 16.76
C VAL A 607 16.50 13.49 16.45
N GLY A 608 17.19 12.48 16.96
CA GLY A 608 16.92 11.09 16.63
C GLY A 608 17.12 10.76 15.16
N LYS A 609 16.07 10.26 14.53
CA LYS A 609 16.04 9.85 13.11
C LYS A 609 15.25 10.82 12.23
N GLY A 610 14.93 12.00 12.76
CA GLY A 610 14.42 13.13 12.00
C GLY A 610 15.56 14.09 11.72
N PHE A 611 15.98 14.19 10.45
CA PHE A 611 17.15 14.96 10.06
C PHE A 611 16.82 16.36 9.50
N HIS A 612 15.54 16.63 9.20
CA HIS A 612 15.14 17.82 8.45
C HIS A 612 14.25 18.78 9.26
N TYR A 613 14.42 18.82 10.58
CA TYR A 613 13.87 19.91 11.38
C TYR A 613 14.64 21.19 11.06
N LEU A 614 13.97 22.34 10.98
CA LEU A 614 14.66 23.61 10.73
C LEU A 614 15.53 23.98 11.94
N ALA A 615 16.79 24.29 11.68
CA ALA A 615 17.79 24.67 12.67
C ALA A 615 17.37 25.90 13.48
N SER A 616 17.86 25.99 14.72
CA SER A 616 17.72 27.22 15.52
C SER A 616 18.35 28.40 14.77
N GLY A 617 17.57 29.46 14.53
CA GLY A 617 18.01 30.62 13.76
C GLY A 617 18.01 30.45 12.24
N SER A 618 17.47 29.35 11.71
CA SER A 618 17.29 29.19 10.26
C SER A 618 16.40 30.32 9.70
N ASN A 619 16.88 31.01 8.66
CA ASN A 619 16.11 32.06 7.97
C ASN A 619 14.99 31.51 7.10
N PHE A 620 14.79 30.19 7.08
CA PHE A 620 13.64 29.53 6.44
C PHE A 620 12.40 29.51 7.34
N ARG A 621 12.54 29.92 8.60
CA ARG A 621 11.41 30.16 9.50
C ARG A 621 10.58 31.35 9.03
N ASN A 622 9.25 31.26 9.05
CA ASN A 622 8.32 32.34 8.77
C ASN A 622 8.57 33.08 7.43
N ALA A 623 9.13 32.38 6.43
CA ALA A 623 9.56 32.98 5.17
C ALA A 623 8.68 32.60 3.97
N GLY A 624 7.66 31.77 4.20
CA GLY A 624 6.73 31.27 3.19
C GLY A 624 5.65 32.28 2.77
N SER A 625 5.12 32.05 1.58
CA SER A 625 3.89 32.67 1.10
C SER A 625 2.66 32.02 1.73
N THR A 626 1.62 32.81 1.98
CA THR A 626 0.30 32.32 2.43
C THR A 626 -0.61 31.92 1.26
N SER A 627 -0.20 32.16 0.01
CA SER A 627 -0.95 31.77 -1.19
C SER A 627 -0.72 30.29 -1.52
N LEU A 628 -1.40 29.42 -0.77
CA LEU A 628 -1.26 27.96 -0.84
C LEU A 628 -2.60 27.28 -1.12
N ASN A 629 -2.56 26.00 -1.49
CA ASN A 629 -3.72 25.14 -1.40
C ASN A 629 -4.36 25.20 0.01
N ALA A 630 -5.68 25.39 0.09
CA ALA A 630 -6.38 25.63 1.35
C ALA A 630 -6.33 24.43 2.32
N THR A 631 -6.41 23.21 1.82
CA THR A 631 -6.29 21.99 2.63
C THR A 631 -4.87 21.89 3.22
N LEU A 632 -3.85 22.08 2.39
CA LEU A 632 -2.46 22.09 2.84
C LEU A 632 -2.22 23.18 3.90
N ALA A 633 -2.72 24.40 3.69
CA ALA A 633 -2.58 25.49 4.64
C ALA A 633 -3.24 25.19 6.00
N ALA A 634 -4.36 24.46 6.01
CA ALA A 634 -4.99 24.00 7.25
C ALA A 634 -4.19 22.88 7.92
N ASP A 635 -3.62 21.95 7.14
CA ASP A 635 -2.81 20.85 7.67
C ASP A 635 -1.50 21.34 8.29
N LEU A 636 -0.82 22.31 7.67
CA LEU A 636 0.46 22.87 8.16
C LEU A 636 0.34 23.46 9.56
N LYS A 637 -0.80 24.08 9.89
CA LYS A 637 -1.09 24.61 11.24
C LYS A 637 -1.09 23.56 12.35
N ASN A 638 -1.22 22.29 12.00
CA ASN A 638 -1.17 21.17 12.93
C ASN A 638 0.17 20.42 12.90
N ARG A 639 1.15 20.94 12.15
CA ARG A 639 2.44 20.30 11.90
C ARG A 639 3.60 21.16 12.39
N THR A 640 4.80 20.59 12.39
CA THR A 640 5.98 21.25 12.92
C THR A 640 7.22 21.05 12.07
N THR A 641 8.07 22.06 12.12
CA THR A 641 9.45 22.13 11.65
C THR A 641 10.42 22.19 12.83
N TYR A 642 9.93 22.22 14.08
CA TYR A 642 10.73 22.14 15.31
C TYR A 642 11.00 20.68 15.70
N PRO A 643 12.20 20.36 16.20
CA PRO A 643 12.50 19.02 16.68
C PRO A 643 11.84 18.73 18.04
N PRO A 644 11.63 17.44 18.39
CA PRO A 644 11.30 17.03 19.75
C PRO A 644 12.47 17.31 20.71
N ILE A 645 12.17 17.35 22.02
CA ILE A 645 13.20 17.24 23.06
C ILE A 645 13.46 15.77 23.39
N GLU A 646 14.72 15.36 23.37
CA GLU A 646 15.14 14.04 23.87
C GLU A 646 15.32 14.09 25.39
N LEU A 647 14.50 13.34 26.13
CA LEU A 647 14.58 13.24 27.58
C LEU A 647 15.49 12.06 27.98
N THR A 648 16.45 12.33 28.86
CA THR A 648 17.43 11.35 29.34
C THR A 648 17.41 11.15 30.86
N THR A 649 16.64 11.97 31.58
CA THR A 649 16.52 11.94 33.03
C THR A 649 15.28 11.17 33.48
N HIS A 650 15.43 10.33 34.51
CA HIS A 650 14.32 9.61 35.12
C HIS A 650 13.33 10.55 35.85
N PHE A 651 12.08 10.12 35.98
CA PHE A 651 11.01 10.83 36.68
C PHE A 651 10.93 10.37 38.14
N THR A 652 11.57 11.14 39.04
CA THR A 652 11.57 10.89 40.49
C THR A 652 10.70 11.87 41.28
N VAL A 653 10.07 12.81 40.57
CA VAL A 653 9.09 13.77 41.11
C VAL A 653 7.91 13.86 40.15
N ASN A 654 6.75 14.29 40.65
CA ASN A 654 5.57 14.48 39.80
C ASN A 654 5.91 15.45 38.65
N THR A 655 5.68 15.00 37.42
CA THR A 655 6.09 15.72 36.21
C THR A 655 4.92 15.77 35.24
N THR A 656 4.61 16.96 34.72
CA THR A 656 3.58 17.16 33.70
C THR A 656 4.23 17.60 32.40
N LEU A 657 3.97 16.89 31.30
CA LEU A 657 4.44 17.21 29.96
C LEU A 657 3.29 17.72 29.09
N ASN A 658 3.54 18.87 28.46
CA ASN A 658 2.64 19.55 27.52
C ASN A 658 3.29 19.59 26.13
N PRO A 659 2.52 19.87 25.04
CA PRO A 659 3.11 20.13 23.74
C PRO A 659 4.26 21.14 23.82
N GLN A 660 5.32 20.87 23.07
CA GLN A 660 6.57 21.62 23.12
C GLN A 660 7.06 22.01 21.74
N ALA A 661 6.99 21.11 20.75
CA ALA A 661 7.41 21.43 19.40
C ALA A 661 6.43 22.46 18.80
N GLY A 662 6.91 23.64 18.41
CA GLY A 662 6.04 24.70 17.91
C GLY A 662 5.27 24.25 16.66
N ARG A 663 3.95 24.36 16.66
CA ARG A 663 3.14 24.14 15.46
C ARG A 663 3.19 25.40 14.57
N ASP A 664 3.20 25.23 13.25
CA ASP A 664 3.33 26.32 12.27
C ASP A 664 2.01 27.11 12.11
N THR A 665 1.69 27.91 13.12
CA THR A 665 0.42 28.66 13.22
C THR A 665 0.53 30.11 12.74
N ASP A 666 1.75 30.57 12.46
CA ASP A 666 2.12 31.90 12.00
C ASP A 666 2.31 31.93 10.47
N THR A 667 3.26 32.72 9.97
CA THR A 667 3.54 32.73 8.53
C THR A 667 4.24 31.42 8.20
N PRO A 668 3.83 30.68 7.14
CA PRO A 668 4.36 29.35 6.93
C PRO A 668 5.88 29.29 6.88
N ASP A 669 6.45 28.30 7.57
CA ASP A 669 7.87 27.96 7.42
C ASP A 669 8.14 27.36 6.03
N LEU A 670 9.36 27.48 5.51
CA LEU A 670 9.71 26.84 4.23
C LEU A 670 9.96 25.33 4.42
N GLY A 671 9.54 24.55 3.44
CA GLY A 671 9.88 23.13 3.34
C GLY A 671 8.96 22.21 4.15
N TYR A 672 9.51 21.05 4.50
CA TYR A 672 8.78 19.90 5.00
C TYR A 672 8.41 20.06 6.47
N HIS A 673 7.16 19.69 6.77
CA HIS A 673 6.56 19.76 8.08
C HIS A 673 6.20 18.36 8.58
N TYR A 674 6.82 17.95 9.68
CA TYR A 674 6.55 16.70 10.37
C TYR A 674 5.19 16.75 11.09
N ASP A 675 4.56 15.58 11.25
CA ASP A 675 3.63 15.41 12.37
C ASP A 675 4.43 15.65 13.67
N PRO A 676 3.94 16.46 14.62
CA PRO A 676 4.79 16.86 15.73
C PRO A 676 5.18 15.74 16.69
N LEU A 677 6.46 15.67 17.04
CA LEU A 677 6.89 14.96 18.24
C LEU A 677 7.35 16.03 19.23
N ASP A 678 6.78 16.04 20.42
CA ASP A 678 7.13 17.00 21.48
C ASP A 678 8.30 16.48 22.31
N TYR A 679 8.25 15.18 22.63
CA TYR A 679 9.31 14.51 23.37
C TYR A 679 9.64 13.17 22.74
N CYS A 680 10.86 12.73 22.99
CA CYS A 680 11.31 11.39 22.65
C CYS A 680 12.18 10.83 23.76
N TRP A 681 12.07 9.52 24.02
CA TRP A 681 12.91 8.85 25.01
C TRP A 681 12.94 7.33 24.85
N THR A 682 13.85 6.71 25.59
CA THR A 682 13.88 5.27 25.83
C THR A 682 14.22 4.99 27.29
N THR A 683 13.63 3.93 27.87
CA THR A 683 13.99 3.37 29.18
C THR A 683 14.01 4.39 30.34
N LEU A 684 13.08 5.35 30.34
CA LEU A 684 12.98 6.30 31.45
C LEU A 684 12.18 5.70 32.60
N ASN A 685 12.77 5.71 33.79
CA ASN A 685 12.12 5.20 34.99
C ASN A 685 11.17 6.23 35.60
N VAL A 686 9.99 5.81 36.01
CA VAL A 686 9.16 6.51 36.99
C VAL A 686 9.32 5.79 38.32
N THR A 687 9.64 6.55 39.37
CA THR A 687 9.94 6.01 40.70
C THR A 687 9.33 6.92 41.76
N ASN A 688 8.34 6.41 42.49
CA ASN A 688 7.61 7.15 43.53
C ASN A 688 7.05 8.51 43.05
N ALA A 689 6.62 8.56 41.79
CA ALA A 689 6.18 9.77 41.12
C ALA A 689 5.04 9.50 40.13
N THR A 690 4.38 10.57 39.71
CA THR A 690 3.38 10.57 38.63
C THR A 690 3.94 11.28 37.40
N LEU A 691 3.95 10.60 36.26
CA LEU A 691 4.16 11.21 34.95
C LEU A 691 2.79 11.50 34.33
N THR A 692 2.48 12.79 34.12
CA THR A 692 1.25 13.26 33.49
C THR A 692 1.55 13.76 32.08
N LEU A 693 0.86 13.22 31.07
CA LEU A 693 0.85 13.69 29.69
C LEU A 693 -0.48 14.40 29.44
N THR A 694 -0.46 15.61 28.89
CA THR A 694 -1.70 16.37 28.70
C THR A 694 -1.66 17.32 27.51
N ASN A 695 -2.82 17.92 27.19
CA ASN A 695 -2.99 18.97 26.18
C ASN A 695 -2.57 18.57 24.75
N GLY A 696 -2.71 17.30 24.38
CA GLY A 696 -2.40 16.82 23.03
C GLY A 696 -0.90 16.60 22.79
N VAL A 697 -0.13 16.36 23.87
CA VAL A 697 1.31 16.08 23.78
C VAL A 697 1.58 14.80 22.98
N ALA A 698 2.57 14.84 22.10
CA ALA A 698 3.02 13.72 21.31
C ALA A 698 4.40 13.22 21.76
N VAL A 699 4.48 11.95 22.13
CA VAL A 699 5.70 11.31 22.62
C VAL A 699 6.08 10.15 21.73
N ALA A 700 7.32 10.16 21.24
CA ALA A 700 7.93 9.04 20.54
C ALA A 700 8.81 8.19 21.47
N THR A 701 8.62 6.87 21.41
CA THR A 701 9.58 5.92 21.99
C THR A 701 10.57 5.45 20.92
N TYR A 702 11.81 5.24 21.34
CA TYR A 702 12.86 4.56 20.57
C TYR A 702 13.54 3.48 21.43
N GLY A 703 14.46 2.71 20.85
CA GLY A 703 15.16 1.65 21.57
C GLY A 703 14.25 0.48 22.00
N THR A 704 14.50 -0.09 23.18
CA THR A 704 13.84 -1.31 23.68
C THR A 704 12.49 -1.06 24.36
N LYS A 705 12.26 0.15 24.89
CA LYS A 705 11.05 0.48 25.66
C LYS A 705 10.90 1.97 25.91
N GLY A 706 9.66 2.40 26.16
CA GLY A 706 9.32 3.78 26.55
C GLY A 706 9.64 4.07 28.02
N VAL A 707 8.63 3.98 28.88
CA VAL A 707 8.72 4.31 30.32
C VAL A 707 8.65 3.04 31.18
N SER A 708 9.48 2.95 32.23
CA SER A 708 9.51 1.81 33.15
C SER A 708 8.99 2.20 34.54
N LEU A 709 8.02 1.45 35.08
CA LEU A 709 7.43 1.69 36.39
C LEU A 709 8.14 0.83 37.45
N ARG A 710 8.90 1.46 38.37
CA ARG A 710 9.80 0.76 39.30
C ARG A 710 9.30 0.61 40.74
N THR A 711 8.28 1.37 41.15
CA THR A 711 7.65 1.20 42.47
C THR A 711 6.14 1.15 42.37
N GLY A 712 5.46 0.52 43.34
CA GLY A 712 4.00 0.48 43.39
C GLY A 712 3.34 1.86 43.47
N SER A 713 4.05 2.91 43.90
CA SER A 713 3.54 4.29 43.89
C SER A 713 3.73 5.01 42.55
N SER A 714 4.37 4.39 41.56
CA SER A 714 4.62 4.99 40.26
C SER A 714 3.35 5.05 39.41
N LYS A 715 3.11 6.18 38.74
CA LYS A 715 1.92 6.39 37.91
C LYS A 715 2.25 6.97 36.55
N VAL A 716 1.54 6.52 35.52
CA VAL A 716 1.48 7.18 34.21
C VAL A 716 0.03 7.56 33.94
N ILE A 717 -0.22 8.85 33.77
CA ILE A 717 -1.54 9.41 33.48
C ILE A 717 -1.43 10.15 32.15
N SER A 718 -2.23 9.77 31.16
CA SER A 718 -2.33 10.50 29.90
C SER A 718 -3.75 10.99 29.73
N GLU A 719 -3.92 12.30 29.63
CA GLU A 719 -5.22 12.94 29.48
C GLU A 719 -5.19 14.02 28.40
N GLY A 720 -5.65 13.66 27.21
CA GLY A 720 -5.90 14.59 26.11
C GLY A 720 -7.33 15.11 26.10
N THR A 721 -7.72 15.73 24.99
CA THR A 721 -9.11 16.17 24.74
C THR A 721 -9.65 15.51 23.46
N ALA A 722 -10.96 15.60 23.23
CA ALA A 722 -11.58 15.02 22.04
C ALA A 722 -11.00 15.58 20.72
N THR A 723 -10.53 16.83 20.73
CA THR A 723 -9.92 17.49 19.56
C THR A 723 -8.39 17.46 19.58
N SER A 724 -7.76 17.02 20.67
CA SER A 724 -6.30 16.98 20.81
C SER A 724 -5.90 15.78 21.66
N PHE A 725 -5.92 14.61 21.03
CA PHE A 725 -5.46 13.37 21.64
C PHE A 725 -3.97 13.45 21.96
N ASN A 726 -3.58 12.98 23.15
CA ASN A 726 -2.18 12.69 23.42
C ASN A 726 -1.72 11.52 22.53
N ARG A 727 -0.48 11.55 22.06
CA ARG A 727 0.07 10.49 21.19
C ARG A 727 1.17 9.73 21.91
N LEU A 728 1.05 8.41 21.96
CA LEU A 728 2.10 7.50 22.38
C LEU A 728 2.45 6.61 21.19
N VAL A 729 3.56 6.93 20.54
CA VAL A 729 3.92 6.37 19.23
C VAL A 729 5.39 5.95 19.22
N ARG A 730 5.82 5.29 18.15
CA ARG A 730 7.23 5.05 17.91
C ARG A 730 7.80 6.09 16.96
N TYR A 731 9.09 6.40 17.09
CA TYR A 731 9.74 7.42 16.26
C TYR A 731 9.54 7.17 14.75
N GLN A 732 9.55 5.92 14.29
CA GLN A 732 9.41 5.59 12.87
C GLN A 732 8.05 5.95 12.26
N THR A 733 7.01 6.23 13.07
CA THR A 733 5.73 6.72 12.53
C THR A 733 5.81 8.17 12.02
N VAL A 734 6.90 8.88 12.34
CA VAL A 734 7.11 10.30 11.97
C VAL A 734 8.47 10.53 11.31
N GLN A 735 9.55 10.02 11.90
CA GLN A 735 10.92 10.37 11.54
C GLN A 735 11.48 9.50 10.42
N GLU A 736 12.04 10.12 9.38
CA GLU A 736 12.22 9.55 8.04
C GLU A 736 13.35 8.54 7.87
N GLN A 737 14.41 8.58 8.70
CA GLN A 737 15.60 7.74 8.44
C GLN A 737 15.30 6.25 8.68
N THR A 738 15.86 5.40 7.84
CA THR A 738 15.71 3.92 7.88
C THR A 738 16.77 3.26 8.76
N GLU A 739 17.17 3.94 9.82
CA GLU A 739 18.17 3.44 10.74
C GLU A 739 17.55 3.26 12.11
N VAL A 740 17.97 2.21 12.80
CA VAL A 740 17.56 1.98 14.18
C VAL A 740 18.06 3.13 15.07
N TRP A 741 17.15 3.73 15.84
CA TRP A 741 17.50 4.66 16.92
C TRP A 741 17.69 3.91 18.23
N GLY A 742 18.92 3.97 18.77
CA GLY A 742 19.29 3.29 19.99
C GLY A 742 19.56 1.81 19.71
N THR A 743 19.23 0.94 20.67
CA THR A 743 19.38 -0.50 20.52
C THR A 743 18.01 -1.12 20.23
N THR A 744 17.89 -1.88 19.14
CA THR A 744 16.72 -2.76 18.95
C THR A 744 16.88 -4.00 19.82
N GLY A 745 16.00 -4.12 20.81
CA GLY A 745 15.83 -5.34 21.57
C GLY A 745 14.82 -6.27 20.92
N SER A 746 14.59 -7.38 21.60
CA SER A 746 13.46 -8.29 21.39
C SER A 746 12.10 -7.58 21.52
N THR A 747 11.98 -6.72 22.52
CA THR A 747 10.76 -5.98 22.85
C THR A 747 10.86 -4.51 22.46
N MET A 748 9.69 -3.89 22.21
CA MET A 748 9.54 -2.42 22.02
C MET A 748 8.22 -1.93 22.64
N SER A 749 8.04 -2.10 23.96
CA SER A 749 6.80 -1.66 24.62
C SER A 749 6.77 -0.15 24.88
N LEU A 750 5.57 0.41 25.00
CA LEU A 750 5.40 1.82 25.36
C LEU A 750 5.56 2.05 26.87
N VAL A 751 5.11 1.08 27.67
CA VAL A 751 5.25 1.05 29.13
C VAL A 751 5.77 -0.33 29.56
N GLU A 752 6.73 -0.35 30.46
CA GLU A 752 7.29 -1.55 31.09
C GLU A 752 6.96 -1.58 32.58
N LEU A 753 6.61 -2.78 33.07
CA LEU A 753 6.41 -3.04 34.49
C LEU A 753 7.65 -3.72 35.09
N LEU A 754 8.17 -3.16 36.17
CA LEU A 754 9.27 -3.75 36.96
C LEU A 754 8.88 -3.94 38.45
N THR A 755 7.61 -3.70 38.75
CA THR A 755 7.02 -3.78 40.09
C THR A 755 5.54 -4.11 39.96
N SER A 756 4.95 -4.67 41.01
CA SER A 756 3.49 -4.78 41.09
C SER A 756 2.86 -3.54 41.74
N THR A 757 1.59 -3.30 41.40
CA THR A 757 0.70 -2.21 41.86
C THR A 757 0.94 -0.76 41.37
N PRO A 758 1.75 -0.46 40.33
CA PRO A 758 1.74 0.88 39.76
C PRO A 758 0.39 1.17 39.06
N GLN A 759 0.12 2.42 38.69
CA GLN A 759 -1.15 2.82 38.07
C GLN A 759 -0.95 3.35 36.65
N VAL A 760 -1.82 2.97 35.72
CA VAL A 760 -1.86 3.56 34.38
C VAL A 760 -3.29 3.97 34.01
N SER A 761 -3.45 5.21 33.55
CA SER A 761 -4.74 5.73 33.10
C SER A 761 -4.58 6.53 31.82
N PHE A 762 -5.36 6.19 30.80
CA PHE A 762 -5.32 6.80 29.48
C PHE A 762 -6.72 7.29 29.09
N ARG A 763 -6.88 8.60 28.96
CA ARG A 763 -8.10 9.28 28.48
C ARG A 763 -7.77 10.12 27.25
N PHE A 764 -8.55 9.98 26.17
CA PHE A 764 -8.26 10.62 24.88
C PHE A 764 -6.79 10.47 24.45
N THR A 765 -6.30 9.24 24.49
CA THR A 765 -4.92 8.89 24.07
C THR A 765 -4.97 8.02 22.84
N ASP A 766 -4.11 8.30 21.85
CA ASP A 766 -3.93 7.47 20.67
C ASP A 766 -2.61 6.71 20.74
N PHE A 767 -2.73 5.39 20.65
CA PHE A 767 -1.64 4.44 20.52
C PHE A 767 -1.59 3.96 19.08
N SER A 768 -0.50 4.29 18.38
CA SER A 768 -0.30 3.87 16.99
C SER A 768 0.97 3.07 16.86
N VAL A 769 0.80 1.76 16.66
CA VAL A 769 1.90 0.83 16.36
C VAL A 769 1.72 0.25 14.97
N MET A 770 2.80 0.25 14.19
CA MET A 770 2.83 -0.32 12.84
C MET A 770 2.99 -1.84 12.89
N ALA A 771 2.87 -2.50 11.74
CA ALA A 771 3.21 -3.91 11.60
C ALA A 771 4.63 -4.18 12.10
N ASP A 772 4.79 -5.25 12.89
CA ASP A 772 6.03 -5.75 13.47
C ASP A 772 5.71 -7.09 14.15
N SER A 773 6.73 -7.74 14.72
CA SER A 773 6.59 -8.90 15.60
C SER A 773 5.73 -8.60 16.83
N SER A 774 5.11 -9.64 17.38
CA SER A 774 4.22 -9.55 18.56
C SER A 774 4.83 -8.79 19.76
N ASN A 775 6.07 -9.09 20.15
CA ASN A 775 6.76 -8.42 21.27
C ASN A 775 7.14 -6.95 20.98
N ARG A 776 7.12 -6.59 19.70
CA ARG A 776 7.24 -5.21 19.23
C ARG A 776 5.88 -4.68 18.83
N ARG A 777 4.80 -5.07 19.47
CA ARG A 777 3.48 -4.41 19.32
C ARG A 777 2.76 -4.18 20.64
N LEU A 778 3.50 -4.23 21.75
CA LEU A 778 2.99 -4.13 23.12
C LEU A 778 2.75 -2.68 23.57
N VAL A 779 1.64 -2.45 24.29
CA VAL A 779 1.48 -1.24 25.11
C VAL A 779 2.16 -1.46 26.47
N LEU A 780 1.91 -2.62 27.10
CA LEU A 780 2.43 -2.97 28.42
C LEU A 780 3.27 -4.25 28.35
N ALA A 781 4.53 -4.18 28.78
CA ALA A 781 5.40 -5.35 28.92
C ALA A 781 5.41 -5.92 30.36
N ASN A 782 5.81 -7.19 30.48
CA ASN A 782 6.04 -7.92 31.74
C ASN A 782 4.81 -8.14 32.65
N GLN A 783 3.61 -8.12 32.06
CA GLN A 783 2.35 -8.39 32.77
C GLN A 783 2.28 -9.80 33.38
N GLY A 784 2.96 -10.79 32.80
CA GLY A 784 3.01 -12.15 33.35
C GLY A 784 3.84 -12.27 34.64
N SER A 785 4.69 -11.28 34.94
CA SER A 785 5.54 -11.25 36.13
C SER A 785 5.13 -10.18 37.14
N TYR A 786 4.48 -9.11 36.67
CA TYR A 786 4.08 -7.95 37.46
C TYR A 786 2.67 -7.51 37.13
N ALA A 787 1.95 -7.00 38.14
CA ALA A 787 0.59 -6.50 37.98
C ALA A 787 0.55 -4.97 38.02
N VAL A 788 -0.26 -4.34 37.19
CA VAL A 788 -0.57 -2.90 37.24
C VAL A 788 -2.02 -2.73 37.71
N ASN A 789 -2.28 -1.81 38.64
CA ASN A 789 -3.60 -1.68 39.25
C ASN A 789 -3.91 -0.24 39.72
N PRO A 790 -4.92 0.45 39.14
CA PRO A 790 -5.73 0.00 38.01
C PRO A 790 -5.02 0.17 36.65
N ILE A 791 -5.55 -0.51 35.64
CA ILE A 791 -5.36 -0.18 34.22
C ILE A 791 -6.67 0.43 33.71
N SER A 792 -6.64 1.66 33.20
CA SER A 792 -7.82 2.28 32.58
C SER A 792 -7.56 2.88 31.20
N PHE A 793 -8.43 2.55 30.25
CA PHE A 793 -8.51 3.17 28.92
C PHE A 793 -9.91 3.76 28.74
N THR A 794 -9.98 5.04 28.40
CA THR A 794 -11.26 5.74 28.23
C THR A 794 -11.22 6.71 27.05
N HIS A 795 -12.23 6.70 26.18
CA HIS A 795 -12.31 7.60 25.01
C HIS A 795 -11.06 7.55 24.10
N SER A 796 -10.35 6.42 24.09
CA SER A 796 -9.01 6.31 23.50
C SER A 796 -9.02 5.49 22.22
N GLN A 797 -7.94 5.65 21.44
CA GLN A 797 -7.73 4.94 20.18
C GLN A 797 -6.53 4.02 20.32
N ILE A 798 -6.73 2.72 20.08
CA ILE A 798 -5.69 1.70 20.19
C ILE A 798 -5.56 1.03 18.83
N ARG A 799 -4.41 1.18 18.17
CA ARG A 799 -4.24 0.81 16.77
C ARG A 799 -3.02 -0.08 16.55
N GLY A 800 -3.25 -1.28 16.02
CA GLY A 800 -2.17 -2.22 15.68
C GLY A 800 -1.53 -2.91 16.88
N VAL A 801 -2.10 -2.85 18.08
CA VAL A 801 -1.48 -3.41 19.29
C VAL A 801 -1.63 -4.94 19.34
N TYR A 802 -0.57 -5.63 19.76
CA TYR A 802 -0.59 -7.05 20.12
C TYR A 802 -0.38 -7.13 21.64
N GLN A 803 -1.36 -7.65 22.39
CA GLN A 803 -1.29 -7.70 23.86
C GLN A 803 -1.98 -8.94 24.40
N SER A 804 -1.29 -9.70 25.24
CA SER A 804 -1.92 -10.70 26.10
C SER A 804 -2.01 -10.15 27.51
N PHE A 805 -3.19 -10.29 28.11
CA PHE A 805 -3.44 -10.15 29.54
C PHE A 805 -3.69 -11.55 30.09
N ASP A 806 -2.68 -12.12 30.73
CA ASP A 806 -2.78 -13.38 31.46
C ASP A 806 -3.13 -13.14 32.93
N ASP A 807 -3.02 -14.17 33.76
CA ASP A 807 -3.22 -14.05 35.21
C ASP A 807 -2.39 -12.92 35.81
N SER A 808 -2.97 -12.26 36.82
CA SER A 808 -2.26 -11.18 37.49
C SER A 808 -1.24 -11.73 38.48
N ALA A 809 -0.09 -11.06 38.58
CA ALA A 809 0.86 -11.31 39.66
C ALA A 809 0.28 -10.94 41.05
N VAL A 810 -0.82 -10.15 41.13
CA VAL A 810 -1.43 -9.69 42.40
C VAL A 810 -2.96 -9.72 42.35
N SER A 811 -3.59 -10.19 43.42
CA SER A 811 -5.06 -10.24 43.55
C SER A 811 -5.69 -8.85 43.59
N GLY A 812 -6.89 -8.72 43.02
CA GLY A 812 -7.65 -7.47 43.00
C GLY A 812 -7.21 -6.48 41.93
N THR A 813 -6.50 -6.93 40.90
CA THR A 813 -6.18 -6.12 39.72
C THR A 813 -7.45 -5.77 38.96
N VAL A 814 -7.64 -4.50 38.62
CA VAL A 814 -8.81 -4.01 37.86
C VAL A 814 -8.38 -3.44 36.52
N MET A 815 -8.98 -3.93 35.45
CA MET A 815 -8.84 -3.42 34.09
C MET A 815 -10.17 -2.86 33.59
N SER A 816 -10.19 -1.59 33.22
CA SER A 816 -11.40 -0.89 32.78
C SER A 816 -11.19 -0.25 31.41
N TRP A 817 -11.99 -0.67 30.43
CA TRP A 817 -11.97 -0.16 29.07
C TRP A 817 -13.36 0.36 28.73
N THR A 818 -13.49 1.67 28.64
CA THR A 818 -14.77 2.33 28.39
C THR A 818 -14.68 3.24 27.17
N ASN A 819 -15.58 3.05 26.20
CA ASN A 819 -15.70 3.92 25.05
C ASN A 819 -14.38 4.09 24.26
N ASN A 820 -13.75 3.00 23.84
CA ASN A 820 -12.52 3.05 23.04
C ASN A 820 -12.74 2.45 21.64
N VAL A 821 -11.91 2.87 20.68
CA VAL A 821 -11.76 2.16 19.40
C VAL A 821 -10.48 1.34 19.44
N LEU A 822 -10.63 0.04 19.21
CA LEU A 822 -9.52 -0.88 19.00
C LEU A 822 -9.53 -1.30 17.53
N ASP A 823 -8.55 -0.85 16.76
CA ASP A 823 -8.43 -1.18 15.33
C ASP A 823 -7.19 -2.03 15.08
N ARG A 824 -7.35 -3.11 14.30
CA ARG A 824 -6.21 -3.98 13.91
C ARG A 824 -5.42 -4.52 15.11
N CYS A 825 -6.10 -4.71 16.23
CA CYS A 825 -5.47 -5.21 17.45
C CYS A 825 -5.59 -6.74 17.54
N THR A 826 -4.61 -7.34 18.19
CA THR A 826 -4.69 -8.73 18.66
C THR A 826 -4.63 -8.70 20.17
N ILE A 827 -5.78 -8.89 20.83
CA ILE A 827 -5.84 -8.86 22.29
C ILE A 827 -6.42 -10.15 22.84
N THR A 828 -5.70 -10.72 23.79
CA THR A 828 -6.15 -11.89 24.55
C THR A 828 -6.34 -11.50 26.01
N TRP A 829 -7.50 -11.85 26.57
CA TRP A 829 -7.71 -11.88 28.02
C TRP A 829 -7.83 -13.33 28.44
N LYS A 830 -6.92 -13.77 29.31
CA LYS A 830 -6.81 -15.14 29.77
C LYS A 830 -6.72 -15.18 31.29
N GLN A 831 -7.50 -16.06 31.90
CA GLN A 831 -7.41 -16.37 33.32
C GLN A 831 -7.30 -17.89 33.53
N SER A 832 -6.23 -18.33 34.20
CA SER A 832 -5.96 -19.71 34.60
C SER A 832 -6.30 -19.96 36.07
N ASP A 833 -6.40 -21.24 36.44
CA ASP A 833 -6.82 -21.69 37.77
C ASP A 833 -5.72 -21.61 38.85
N TYR A 834 -4.49 -21.25 38.48
CA TYR A 834 -3.32 -21.38 39.36
C TYR A 834 -2.86 -20.06 40.01
N TYR A 835 -3.42 -18.91 39.61
CA TYR A 835 -2.89 -17.58 39.95
C TYR A 835 -3.97 -16.56 40.34
N ASN A 836 -3.55 -15.34 40.73
CA ASN A 836 -4.42 -14.31 41.27
C ASN A 836 -5.40 -13.77 40.20
N PRO A 837 -6.72 -13.81 40.45
CA PRO A 837 -7.71 -13.33 39.47
C PRO A 837 -7.68 -11.80 39.33
N PHE A 838 -8.07 -11.34 38.14
CA PHE A 838 -8.30 -9.93 37.83
C PHE A 838 -9.75 -9.68 37.41
N THR A 839 -10.20 -8.45 37.64
CA THR A 839 -11.49 -7.92 37.23
C THR A 839 -11.36 -7.21 35.88
N LEU A 840 -12.29 -7.45 34.96
CA LEU A 840 -12.31 -6.84 33.64
C LEU A 840 -13.66 -6.17 33.38
N TYR A 841 -13.62 -4.90 32.98
CA TYR A 841 -14.78 -4.15 32.51
C TYR A 841 -14.54 -3.69 31.08
N LEU A 842 -15.37 -4.16 30.14
CA LEU A 842 -15.40 -3.71 28.75
C LEU A 842 -16.79 -3.12 28.46
N TYR A 843 -16.85 -1.80 28.30
CA TYR A 843 -18.08 -1.07 28.01
C TYR A 843 -17.96 -0.15 26.80
N ASN A 844 -18.96 -0.15 25.93
CA ASN A 844 -19.08 0.84 24.85
C ASN A 844 -17.86 0.88 23.90
N ASN A 845 -17.10 -0.21 23.77
CA ASN A 845 -15.94 -0.22 22.88
C ASN A 845 -16.32 -0.68 21.47
N LEU A 846 -15.58 -0.20 20.47
CA LEU A 846 -15.58 -0.75 19.12
C LEU A 846 -14.32 -1.60 18.92
N PHE A 847 -14.53 -2.89 18.68
CA PHE A 847 -13.49 -3.84 18.29
C PHE A 847 -13.51 -3.99 16.76
N SER A 848 -12.78 -3.11 16.06
CA SER A 848 -12.71 -3.08 14.59
C SER A 848 -11.50 -3.88 14.07
N LYS A 849 -11.76 -4.81 13.15
CA LYS A 849 -10.77 -5.73 12.54
C LYS A 849 -9.96 -6.49 13.60
N GLY A 850 -8.93 -7.23 13.20
CA GLY A 850 -8.05 -7.92 14.15
C GLY A 850 -8.72 -9.08 14.91
N ALA A 851 -8.07 -9.55 15.97
CA ALA A 851 -8.45 -10.78 16.66
C ALA A 851 -8.58 -10.58 18.18
N TYR A 852 -9.71 -11.00 18.74
CA TYR A 852 -9.99 -10.86 20.16
C TYR A 852 -10.35 -12.20 20.79
N THR A 853 -9.65 -12.56 21.86
CA THR A 853 -9.78 -13.87 22.49
C THR A 853 -10.05 -13.74 23.98
N PHE A 854 -11.05 -14.47 24.45
CA PHE A 854 -11.38 -14.63 25.86
C PHE A 854 -11.16 -16.09 26.27
N THR A 855 -10.21 -16.32 27.17
CA THR A 855 -9.88 -17.67 27.66
C THR A 855 -10.16 -17.78 29.15
N THR A 856 -11.10 -18.64 29.50
CA THR A 856 -11.42 -19.03 30.88
C THR A 856 -11.04 -20.50 31.11
N THR A 857 -10.85 -20.90 32.37
CA THR A 857 -10.41 -22.26 32.71
C THR A 857 -11.44 -22.99 33.59
N THR A 858 -11.39 -22.94 34.93
CA THR A 858 -12.30 -23.69 35.81
C THR A 858 -13.23 -22.80 36.65
N TYR A 859 -12.83 -21.59 37.04
CA TYR A 859 -13.68 -20.64 37.79
C TYR A 859 -14.28 -19.53 36.91
N SER A 860 -15.47 -19.04 37.29
CA SER A 860 -16.08 -17.87 36.64
C SER A 860 -15.25 -16.62 36.93
N PRO A 861 -14.72 -15.95 35.90
CA PRO A 861 -13.92 -14.75 36.11
C PRO A 861 -14.82 -13.56 36.47
N ALA A 862 -14.26 -12.57 37.16
CA ALA A 862 -14.93 -11.30 37.44
C ALA A 862 -14.91 -10.37 36.21
N TRP A 863 -15.38 -10.86 35.07
CA TRP A 863 -15.39 -10.14 33.79
C TRP A 863 -16.81 -9.70 33.42
N THR A 864 -16.91 -8.44 32.99
CA THR A 864 -18.14 -7.84 32.48
C THR A 864 -17.89 -7.21 31.11
N VAL A 865 -18.58 -7.72 30.10
CA VAL A 865 -18.44 -7.31 28.70
C VAL A 865 -19.81 -6.89 28.17
N LYS A 866 -20.12 -5.59 28.19
CA LYS A 866 -21.44 -5.08 27.80
C LYS A 866 -21.36 -3.88 26.87
N ASP A 867 -22.40 -3.68 26.08
CA ASP A 867 -22.56 -2.47 25.26
C ASP A 867 -21.45 -2.28 24.21
N ASN A 868 -20.67 -3.31 23.88
CA ASN A 868 -19.60 -3.23 22.89
C ASN A 868 -20.07 -3.64 21.50
N LEU A 869 -19.41 -3.12 20.47
CA LEU A 869 -19.59 -3.54 19.07
C LEU A 869 -18.36 -4.33 18.60
N PHE A 870 -18.56 -5.59 18.23
CA PHE A 870 -17.56 -6.46 17.64
C PHE A 870 -17.68 -6.47 16.12
N ASP A 871 -16.79 -5.75 15.45
CA ASP A 871 -16.57 -5.73 14.00
C ASP A 871 -15.16 -6.23 13.68
N SER A 872 -14.81 -7.38 14.23
CA SER A 872 -13.44 -7.92 14.20
C SER A 872 -13.24 -8.96 13.10
N ASP A 873 -11.99 -9.29 12.77
CA ASP A 873 -11.67 -10.39 11.85
C ASP A 873 -11.97 -11.74 12.51
N SER A 874 -11.76 -11.86 13.82
CA SER A 874 -12.17 -13.02 14.62
C SER A 874 -12.47 -12.66 16.07
N LEU A 875 -13.49 -13.33 16.63
CA LEU A 875 -13.83 -13.30 18.05
C LEU A 875 -13.97 -14.74 18.55
N SER A 876 -13.21 -15.08 19.58
CA SER A 876 -13.22 -16.43 20.15
C SER A 876 -13.37 -16.42 21.67
N LYS A 877 -14.15 -17.37 22.19
CA LYS A 877 -14.25 -17.70 23.60
C LYS A 877 -13.91 -19.17 23.80
N THR A 878 -12.93 -19.43 24.65
CA THR A 878 -12.48 -20.79 24.99
C THR A 878 -12.55 -21.00 26.49
N GLY A 879 -12.86 -22.22 26.93
CA GLY A 879 -13.04 -22.53 28.36
C GLY A 879 -14.48 -22.88 28.72
N THR A 880 -14.66 -23.36 29.95
CA THR A 880 -15.95 -23.86 30.47
C THR A 880 -16.75 -22.78 31.23
N PRO A 881 -16.14 -21.95 32.10
CA PRO A 881 -16.83 -20.95 32.89
C PRO A 881 -17.36 -19.78 32.06
N THR A 882 -18.56 -19.34 32.41
CA THR A 882 -19.18 -18.14 31.86
C THR A 882 -18.77 -16.90 32.64
N PHE A 883 -18.87 -15.76 31.98
CA PHE A 883 -18.70 -14.43 32.53
C PHE A 883 -19.87 -13.55 32.08
N THR A 884 -20.01 -12.37 32.68
CA THR A 884 -21.13 -11.50 32.39
C THR A 884 -20.94 -10.85 31.02
N ALA A 885 -21.77 -11.20 30.06
CA ALA A 885 -21.86 -10.52 28.77
C ALA A 885 -23.33 -10.24 28.44
N SER A 886 -23.66 -9.04 27.96
CA SER A 886 -25.02 -8.70 27.49
C SER A 886 -24.99 -7.44 26.63
N ASN A 887 -26.03 -7.20 25.84
CA ASN A 887 -26.21 -5.97 25.06
C ASN A 887 -25.00 -5.64 24.16
N ASN A 888 -24.34 -6.63 23.56
CA ASN A 888 -23.26 -6.39 22.60
C ASN A 888 -23.76 -6.54 21.16
N GLY A 889 -23.18 -5.77 20.24
CA GLY A 889 -23.35 -5.90 18.80
C GLY A 889 -22.29 -6.82 18.19
N TYR A 890 -22.67 -7.67 17.26
CA TYR A 890 -21.77 -8.58 16.55
C TYR A 890 -21.98 -8.47 15.04
N ARG A 891 -20.91 -8.22 14.28
CA ARG A 891 -20.95 -8.39 12.82
C ARG A 891 -21.37 -9.82 12.49
N ASN A 892 -22.22 -9.96 11.48
CA ASN A 892 -22.70 -11.25 11.00
C ASN A 892 -21.54 -12.20 10.70
N GLY A 893 -21.67 -13.44 11.18
CA GLY A 893 -20.63 -14.47 11.13
C GLY A 893 -19.78 -14.60 12.41
N LEU A 894 -19.82 -13.63 13.32
CA LEU A 894 -19.15 -13.77 14.62
C LEU A 894 -19.99 -14.55 15.62
N THR A 895 -19.33 -15.32 16.49
CA THR A 895 -19.99 -16.05 17.58
C THR A 895 -20.17 -15.15 18.79
N SER A 896 -21.39 -15.10 19.34
CA SER A 896 -21.68 -14.34 20.56
C SER A 896 -20.89 -14.87 21.76
N LEU A 897 -20.47 -13.98 22.66
CA LEU A 897 -19.86 -14.35 23.94
C LEU A 897 -20.86 -14.93 24.96
N GLY A 898 -22.15 -14.92 24.62
CA GLY A 898 -23.27 -15.38 25.44
C GLY A 898 -24.13 -14.22 25.99
N GLY A 899 -25.07 -14.57 26.87
CA GLY A 899 -25.97 -13.62 27.53
C GLY A 899 -27.15 -13.14 26.68
N SER A 900 -27.80 -12.07 27.14
CA SER A 900 -29.04 -11.52 26.56
C SER A 900 -28.84 -10.11 25.98
N GLY A 901 -29.83 -9.60 25.23
CA GLY A 901 -29.83 -8.23 24.70
C GLY A 901 -28.88 -7.99 23.51
N ASN A 902 -28.16 -9.00 23.05
CA ASN A 902 -27.21 -8.90 21.95
C ASN A 902 -27.90 -8.63 20.60
N LYS A 903 -27.19 -7.95 19.68
CA LYS A 903 -27.64 -7.62 18.33
C LYS A 903 -26.69 -8.19 17.28
N THR A 904 -27.23 -8.67 16.16
CA THR A 904 -26.43 -9.08 14.99
C THR A 904 -26.58 -8.06 13.89
N ILE A 905 -25.46 -7.60 13.33
CA ILE A 905 -25.40 -6.57 12.28
C ILE A 905 -24.97 -7.23 10.98
N TYR A 906 -25.83 -7.20 9.96
CA TYR A 906 -25.55 -7.84 8.67
C TYR A 906 -24.59 -7.03 7.80
N THR A 907 -24.74 -5.71 7.82
CA THR A 907 -23.91 -4.77 7.06
C THR A 907 -23.41 -3.68 7.99
N MET A 908 -22.10 -3.45 8.03
CA MET A 908 -21.49 -2.35 8.81
C MET A 908 -21.60 -1.05 8.01
N ASP A 909 -22.77 -0.41 8.03
CA ASP A 909 -23.12 0.77 7.22
C ASP A 909 -22.70 2.11 7.86
N TYR A 910 -21.46 2.15 8.36
CA TYR A 910 -20.87 3.32 9.01
C TYR A 910 -20.94 4.57 8.12
N GLN A 911 -21.13 5.72 8.77
CA GLN A 911 -21.12 7.05 8.17
C GLN A 911 -19.86 7.81 8.62
N SER A 912 -19.37 8.70 7.76
CA SER A 912 -18.23 9.58 8.06
C SER A 912 -18.73 10.90 8.64
N GLY A 913 -18.05 11.39 9.68
CA GLY A 913 -18.29 12.74 10.19
C GLY A 913 -17.88 13.82 9.19
N SER A 914 -18.40 15.03 9.35
CA SER A 914 -18.00 16.19 8.55
C SER A 914 -16.52 16.51 8.77
N GLY A 915 -15.72 16.49 7.70
CA GLY A 915 -14.26 16.69 7.76
C GLY A 915 -13.49 15.54 8.42
N ALA A 916 -14.09 14.34 8.51
CA ALA A 916 -13.50 13.23 9.23
C ALA A 916 -12.21 12.69 8.61
N ASN A 917 -11.24 12.42 9.48
CA ASN A 917 -10.19 11.45 9.24
C ASN A 917 -10.64 10.11 9.82
N TRP A 918 -10.16 8.98 9.27
CA TRP A 918 -10.59 7.65 9.72
C TRP A 918 -10.53 7.46 11.25
N PHE A 919 -9.52 8.06 11.89
CA PHE A 919 -9.43 8.21 13.35
C PHE A 919 -9.29 9.69 13.73
N GLY A 920 -10.02 10.14 14.74
CA GLY A 920 -9.94 11.51 15.25
C GLY A 920 -11.15 11.91 16.09
N ALA A 921 -11.27 13.22 16.32
CA ALA A 921 -12.39 13.84 17.02
C ALA A 921 -13.74 13.59 16.33
N LEU A 922 -13.71 13.60 15.00
CA LEU A 922 -14.81 13.27 14.10
C LEU A 922 -14.25 12.19 13.17
N GLY A 923 -14.70 10.95 13.36
CA GLY A 923 -14.17 9.79 12.64
C GLY A 923 -15.17 9.14 11.70
N ASN A 924 -14.87 7.92 11.27
CA ASN A 924 -15.66 7.19 10.28
C ASN A 924 -16.54 6.10 10.90
N PHE A 925 -16.83 6.19 12.19
CA PHE A 925 -17.58 5.16 12.92
C PHE A 925 -18.96 5.63 13.39
N TYR A 926 -19.53 6.66 12.75
CA TYR A 926 -20.89 7.09 13.07
C TYR A 926 -21.93 6.11 12.51
N TYR A 927 -23.08 6.02 13.17
CA TYR A 927 -24.24 5.26 12.72
C TYR A 927 -25.15 6.16 11.89
N PRO A 928 -25.88 5.58 10.92
CA PRO A 928 -26.93 6.30 10.21
C PRO A 928 -28.06 6.69 11.17
N THR A 929 -28.86 7.70 10.81
CA THR A 929 -29.98 8.20 11.63
C THR A 929 -31.27 7.39 11.48
N SER A 930 -31.27 6.36 10.63
CA SER A 930 -32.36 5.41 10.45
C SER A 930 -31.83 4.11 9.82
N GLY A 931 -32.61 3.03 9.86
CA GLY A 931 -32.27 1.76 9.20
C GLY A 931 -32.34 0.56 10.15
N THR A 932 -31.92 -0.61 9.66
CA THR A 932 -32.02 -1.89 10.40
C THR A 932 -30.67 -2.49 10.79
N ASN A 933 -29.56 -1.90 10.35
CA ASN A 933 -28.20 -2.37 10.64
C ASN A 933 -27.60 -1.65 11.86
N LEU A 934 -26.63 -0.74 11.70
CA LEU A 934 -26.01 -0.04 12.82
C LEU A 934 -27.00 0.82 13.62
N PHE A 935 -28.01 1.40 12.97
CA PHE A 935 -29.06 2.13 13.70
C PHE A 935 -29.83 1.25 14.70
N SER A 936 -29.85 -0.07 14.54
CA SER A 936 -30.48 -0.98 15.52
C SER A 936 -29.75 -1.07 16.87
N LEU A 937 -28.56 -0.45 16.94
CA LEU A 937 -27.73 -0.34 18.14
C LEU A 937 -28.02 0.93 18.95
N VAL A 938 -28.78 1.87 18.39
CA VAL A 938 -29.25 3.07 19.08
C VAL A 938 -30.30 2.68 20.12
N ASP A 939 -30.19 3.24 21.33
CA ASP A 939 -31.01 2.99 22.51
C ASP A 939 -31.10 1.50 22.92
N ALA A 940 -30.07 0.70 22.59
CA ALA A 940 -30.10 -0.76 22.76
C ALA A 940 -29.19 -1.28 23.89
N GLY A 941 -28.46 -0.40 24.58
CA GLY A 941 -27.52 -0.74 25.64
C GLY A 941 -28.16 -1.22 26.95
N SER A 942 -27.31 -1.50 27.92
CA SER A 942 -27.68 -2.17 29.17
C SER A 942 -28.06 -1.22 30.32
N ARG A 943 -27.88 0.10 30.13
CA ARG A 943 -28.05 1.15 31.14
C ARG A 943 -28.39 2.49 30.49
N SER A 944 -28.70 3.50 31.30
CA SER A 944 -28.86 4.87 30.79
C SER A 944 -27.52 5.50 30.40
N ALA A 945 -27.52 6.39 29.42
CA ALA A 945 -26.31 7.12 29.01
C ALA A 945 -25.63 7.93 30.13
N PRO A 946 -26.36 8.58 31.07
CA PRO A 946 -25.77 9.15 32.28
C PRO A 946 -24.98 8.14 33.12
N SER A 947 -25.54 6.94 33.31
CA SER A 947 -24.88 5.87 34.09
C SER A 947 -23.67 5.28 33.37
N ALA A 948 -23.55 5.53 32.05
CA ALA A 948 -22.40 5.16 31.24
C ALA A 948 -21.33 6.28 31.19
N GLY A 949 -21.63 7.48 31.68
CA GLY A 949 -20.78 8.66 31.52
C GLY A 949 -20.74 9.18 30.08
N LEU A 950 -21.82 8.98 29.31
CA LEU A 950 -21.88 9.26 27.87
C LEU A 950 -22.95 10.29 27.50
N TYR A 951 -23.50 11.06 28.46
CA TYR A 951 -24.56 12.04 28.21
C TYR A 951 -24.25 13.01 27.04
N HIS A 952 -23.02 13.53 26.99
CA HIS A 952 -22.57 14.51 25.99
C HIS A 952 -22.00 13.89 24.70
N PHE A 953 -22.12 12.58 24.56
CA PHE A 953 -21.55 11.83 23.46
C PHE A 953 -22.64 11.39 22.47
N THR A 954 -22.23 10.83 21.34
CA THR A 954 -23.13 10.34 20.29
C THR A 954 -22.46 9.29 19.42
N VAL A 955 -23.24 8.33 18.95
CA VAL A 955 -22.85 7.46 17.82
C VAL A 955 -23.38 7.99 16.49
N ARG A 956 -24.31 8.95 16.46
CA ARG A 956 -25.04 9.32 15.23
C ARG A 956 -24.34 10.40 14.43
N VAL A 957 -24.40 10.28 13.10
CA VAL A 957 -23.78 11.24 12.17
C VAL A 957 -24.36 12.66 12.25
N ASP A 958 -25.59 12.79 12.73
CA ASP A 958 -26.25 14.08 13.00
C ASP A 958 -25.75 14.77 14.28
N ASN A 959 -24.80 14.14 14.99
CA ASN A 959 -24.20 14.63 16.24
C ASN A 959 -25.20 14.85 17.39
N ALA A 960 -26.39 14.25 17.34
CA ALA A 960 -27.36 14.42 18.41
C ALA A 960 -26.93 13.62 19.66
N LYS A 961 -26.76 14.33 20.80
CA LYS A 961 -26.34 13.79 22.10
C LYS A 961 -27.23 12.62 22.57
N GLU A 962 -26.64 11.74 23.36
CA GLU A 962 -27.30 10.63 24.08
C GLU A 962 -28.31 11.13 25.13
N THR A 963 -27.97 12.20 25.86
CA THR A 963 -28.81 12.77 26.92
C THR A 963 -29.17 11.74 28.01
N THR A 964 -30.46 11.57 28.35
CA THR A 964 -30.95 10.68 29.42
C THR A 964 -31.48 9.33 28.93
N GLY A 965 -31.36 9.04 27.63
CA GLY A 965 -31.82 7.81 26.99
C GLY A 965 -31.09 6.54 27.45
N THR A 966 -31.48 5.41 26.84
CA THR A 966 -30.71 4.17 27.01
C THR A 966 -29.43 4.32 26.20
N VAL A 967 -28.27 3.98 26.75
CA VAL A 967 -27.00 4.18 26.03
C VAL A 967 -26.97 3.38 24.73
N ASP A 968 -26.43 3.94 23.66
CA ASP A 968 -26.20 3.19 22.42
C ASP A 968 -25.10 2.11 22.63
N ILE A 969 -25.13 1.05 21.81
CA ILE A 969 -24.09 0.01 21.78
C ILE A 969 -22.94 0.45 20.86
N GLY A 970 -21.69 0.31 21.31
CA GLY A 970 -20.47 0.62 20.55
C GLY A 970 -19.80 1.93 20.99
N TYR A 971 -18.89 2.43 20.15
CA TYR A 971 -18.05 3.61 20.42
C TYR A 971 -18.78 4.92 20.11
N HIS A 972 -18.65 5.89 21.00
CA HIS A 972 -19.24 7.21 20.90
C HIS A 972 -18.18 8.29 20.72
N TYR A 973 -18.46 9.20 19.78
CA TYR A 973 -17.74 10.47 19.66
C TYR A 973 -18.33 11.51 20.63
N VAL A 974 -17.56 12.53 20.98
CA VAL A 974 -18.14 13.72 21.62
C VAL A 974 -19.04 14.41 20.61
N ALA A 975 -20.26 14.76 21.00
CA ALA A 975 -21.20 15.44 20.12
C ALA A 975 -20.67 16.83 19.73
N ALA A 976 -20.66 17.11 18.42
CA ALA A 976 -20.16 18.37 17.87
C ALA A 976 -21.28 19.28 17.36
N ASN A 977 -21.00 20.58 17.32
CA ASN A 977 -21.88 21.60 16.76
C ASN A 977 -21.69 21.71 15.22
N GLY A 978 -22.44 22.62 14.59
CA GLY A 978 -22.38 22.85 13.13
C GLY A 978 -21.01 23.32 12.59
N SER A 979 -20.08 23.70 13.47
CA SER A 979 -18.70 24.08 13.14
C SER A 979 -17.68 22.97 13.42
N ASN A 980 -18.13 21.73 13.63
CA ASN A 980 -17.28 20.57 13.92
C ASN A 980 -16.46 20.69 15.21
N GLN A 981 -16.93 21.50 16.16
CA GLN A 981 -16.34 21.65 17.49
C GLN A 981 -17.22 20.95 18.53
N PRO A 982 -16.65 20.41 19.62
CA PRO A 982 -17.45 19.90 20.74
C PRO A 982 -18.51 20.90 21.17
N ASN A 983 -19.72 20.40 21.50
CA ASN A 983 -20.79 21.27 21.99
C ASN A 983 -20.38 22.02 23.26
N ASP A 984 -20.77 23.28 23.30
CA ASP A 984 -20.62 24.25 24.38
C ASP A 984 -21.99 24.97 24.43
N TYR A 985 -22.84 24.52 25.35
CA TYR A 985 -24.26 24.87 25.39
C TYR A 985 -24.48 26.29 25.91
N ASP A 986 -23.70 26.71 26.90
CA ASP A 986 -23.82 28.03 27.51
C ASP A 986 -22.96 29.11 26.83
N GLY A 987 -22.05 28.70 25.94
CA GLY A 987 -21.25 29.56 25.07
C GLY A 987 -20.09 30.25 25.81
N ASP A 988 -19.61 29.69 26.91
CA ASP A 988 -18.55 30.29 27.73
C ASP A 988 -17.12 29.94 27.25
N GLY A 989 -17.01 29.03 26.27
CA GLY A 989 -15.77 28.58 25.67
C GLY A 989 -15.25 27.25 26.22
N LEU A 990 -15.87 26.68 27.26
CA LEU A 990 -15.60 25.33 27.74
C LEU A 990 -16.63 24.34 27.17
N PRO A 991 -16.20 23.25 26.51
CA PRO A 991 -17.12 22.23 26.05
C PRO A 991 -17.84 21.47 27.16
N ASP A 992 -19.12 21.15 26.95
CA ASP A 992 -20.01 20.52 27.93
C ASP A 992 -19.42 19.23 28.54
N TYR A 993 -18.74 18.40 27.72
CA TYR A 993 -18.15 17.13 28.14
C TYR A 993 -16.88 17.28 29.02
N LEU A 994 -16.25 18.46 28.99
CA LEU A 994 -15.14 18.80 29.87
C LEU A 994 -15.63 19.39 31.18
N GLU A 995 -16.72 20.15 31.13
CA GLU A 995 -17.38 20.73 32.29
C GLU A 995 -18.06 19.66 33.15
N ASP A 996 -18.91 18.83 32.55
CA ASP A 996 -19.44 17.59 33.14
C ASP A 996 -18.53 16.41 32.73
N ARG A 997 -17.38 16.35 33.42
CA ARG A 997 -16.29 15.43 33.09
C ARG A 997 -16.65 13.98 33.32
N ASN A 998 -17.53 13.72 34.30
CA ASN A 998 -18.04 12.38 34.57
C ASN A 998 -19.13 11.94 33.57
N GLY A 999 -19.73 12.90 32.85
CA GLY A 999 -20.63 12.68 31.72
C GLY A 999 -22.02 12.21 32.13
N ASN A 1000 -22.49 12.55 33.33
CA ASN A 1000 -23.78 12.11 33.87
C ASN A 1000 -24.94 13.09 33.58
N GLY A 1001 -24.66 14.23 32.93
CA GLY A 1001 -25.63 15.26 32.59
C GLY A 1001 -25.98 16.22 33.72
N SER A 1002 -25.29 16.16 34.86
CA SER A 1002 -25.48 17.01 36.02
C SER A 1002 -24.17 17.67 36.42
N ALA A 1003 -24.21 18.92 36.89
CA ALA A 1003 -23.03 19.57 37.44
C ALA A 1003 -22.76 19.07 38.87
N ASP A 1004 -21.68 18.32 39.08
CA ASP A 1004 -21.29 17.80 40.38
C ASP A 1004 -20.21 18.64 41.08
N SER A 1005 -19.90 18.30 42.34
CA SER A 1005 -18.83 18.96 43.09
C SER A 1005 -17.47 18.72 42.42
N GLY A 1006 -16.81 19.80 41.99
CA GLY A 1006 -15.52 19.76 41.29
C GLY A 1006 -15.63 19.87 39.77
N GLU A 1007 -16.84 20.00 39.24
CA GLU A 1007 -17.17 20.29 37.84
C GLU A 1007 -17.65 21.74 37.69
N THR A 1008 -17.65 22.25 36.46
CA THR A 1008 -18.34 23.51 36.11
C THR A 1008 -19.71 23.17 35.50
N ASP A 1009 -20.67 24.09 35.63
CA ASP A 1009 -22.03 23.85 35.15
C ASP A 1009 -22.15 24.23 33.67
N TRP A 1010 -22.21 23.22 32.81
CA TRP A 1010 -22.36 23.34 31.35
C TRP A 1010 -23.65 24.03 30.89
N GLN A 1011 -24.61 24.23 31.79
CA GLN A 1011 -25.85 24.95 31.49
C GLN A 1011 -25.77 26.44 31.81
N THR A 1012 -24.77 26.88 32.57
CA THR A 1012 -24.68 28.25 33.06
C THR A 1012 -23.28 28.83 32.88
N SER A 1013 -23.19 29.82 32.00
CA SER A 1013 -21.91 30.45 31.64
C SER A 1013 -21.13 30.89 32.88
N ASN A 1014 -19.96 30.29 33.07
CA ASN A 1014 -19.10 30.53 34.22
C ASN A 1014 -18.11 31.69 33.97
N SER A 1015 -18.16 32.29 32.78
CA SER A 1015 -17.23 33.34 32.34
C SER A 1015 -17.44 34.70 33.03
N GLY A 1016 -18.63 34.98 33.59
CA GLY A 1016 -18.94 36.25 34.26
C GLY A 1016 -18.73 37.53 33.43
N LEU A 1017 -18.31 37.44 32.15
CA LEU A 1017 -17.89 38.55 31.32
C LEU A 1017 -18.20 38.26 29.86
N SER A 1018 -19.19 38.99 29.34
CA SER A 1018 -19.38 39.17 27.90
C SER A 1018 -18.09 39.73 27.27
N GLY A 1019 -17.37 38.88 26.54
CA GLY A 1019 -16.34 39.27 25.58
C GLY A 1019 -14.94 39.59 26.12
N ALA A 1020 -14.17 38.57 26.48
CA ALA A 1020 -12.71 38.42 26.20
C ALA A 1020 -12.17 37.12 26.84
N ALA A 1021 -11.26 36.44 26.13
CA ALA A 1021 -10.72 35.12 26.49
C ALA A 1021 -10.09 35.06 27.89
N ALA A 1022 -10.62 34.18 28.75
CA ALA A 1022 -10.03 33.87 30.05
C ALA A 1022 -9.08 32.66 29.92
N LEU A 1023 -7.81 32.89 30.24
CA LEU A 1023 -6.78 31.88 30.42
C LEU A 1023 -7.07 31.09 31.71
N GLN A 1024 -7.43 29.81 31.62
CA GLN A 1024 -7.43 28.90 32.79
C GLN A 1024 -6.10 28.15 32.88
N VAL A 1025 -5.35 28.46 33.95
CA VAL A 1025 -4.16 27.73 34.37
C VAL A 1025 -4.58 26.62 35.32
N PHE A 1026 -4.38 25.35 34.94
CA PHE A 1026 -4.48 24.22 35.87
C PHE A 1026 -3.24 24.18 36.78
N THR A 1027 -3.27 24.91 37.89
CA THR A 1027 -2.36 24.66 39.02
C THR A 1027 -3.01 23.69 40.01
N PRO A 1028 -2.32 22.62 40.45
CA PRO A 1028 -2.71 21.92 41.66
C PRO A 1028 -2.30 22.80 42.87
N LEU A 1029 -3.27 23.25 43.67
CA LEU A 1029 -3.03 23.83 45.00
C LEU A 1029 -3.17 22.70 46.03
N ARG A 1030 -2.28 22.43 47.00
CA ARG A 1030 -0.95 22.94 47.39
C ARG A 1030 -0.11 21.76 47.84
#